data_AF-A0AAJ2UU45-F1
#
_entry.id   AF-A0AAJ2UU45-F1
#
_cell.length_a   1.000
_cell.length_b   1.000
_cell.length_c   1.000
_cell.angle_alpha   90.00
_cell.angle_beta   90.00
_cell.angle_gamma   90.00
#
_symmetry.space_group_name_H-M   'P 1'
#
loop_
_entity.id
_entity.type
_entity.pdbx_description
1 polymer ?
#
loop_
_entity_poly.entity_id
_entity_poly.type
_entity_poly.pdbx_seq_one_letter_code
_entity_poly.pdbx_strand_id
1 'polypeptide(L)'
;MDTEGTYDARGTGAERVPRPAGPPPAAPPPPTYAPQPRRPAADGPGVEEWLRTPRPVREPGVWRYGHVPRPPEKPEGVSDRSLLVGVLISVLSGLLLWSLWRNGYIPYRLVPLKLFTPGDWWYAGTFGGPRTIEGADALTVYEAVLFGLLVYGCGRLGNWPEIFRRHVAGRGQPFLGLATAAGGALAELLVWKDAVPLVRPVLILVASVAGGEIYQSQTVVNVIYALIALGVLWPFARLGRWRELAAARRGRAAAAVPDAPAAPPDAPTPEQWPELREAGMRDAAETLTAEVRTGRMNDVDVARLRHAWSVGRGHPERLAALTEAVLRTGGAAALHPSGARDLARRTVRHDLLTGQVRIGSCTDDPHNPYARRGSGVALEPALLGTSLLAVGPPGAGKSARLVRPVVESLALQALAGRAAVLAVGGAGGELGPDDAFDVVVRIGDPASVHDFDLYGGTTDPDEAAGVLAEGLVGDVTHLDSRRAATVLAQLLGPYRAVHGHFPGVPALRELLDGDTAAIDALREALGAGGHQSMLRELEARTRQKGGAGDPGPVLADRIALLDRPAFAPFFATGDQARPFSLRSLEHLPLRVRIDLPERAHAEASRLLTRLVLAQFTAVTAARTDRSLFVCLVLDDATHTVTAETVRGIRRLRSVNAGALLTLRTVDDVPEGLHTALLGAVGCCMAFSGVTTWDGKRFAEVWGKEWVETREVAQHAVFADQPFTRALHGLRKLVTGKAVTRDAVTVRRVERERWSASELAYQVPPGHAVLSVTTVEGEHAPPLLVTLDG
;
A
#
# COMPACT_ATOMS: atom_id res chain seq x y z
N MET A 1 -45.58 40.78 -7.83
CA MET A 1 -46.51 40.39 -6.75
C MET A 1 -45.76 40.53 -5.44
N ASP A 2 -45.79 41.75 -4.94
CA ASP A 2 -45.90 42.21 -3.55
C ASP A 2 -45.58 41.22 -2.43
N THR A 3 -44.58 41.55 -1.60
CA THR A 3 -44.81 41.97 -0.21
C THR A 3 -43.47 42.35 0.45
N GLU A 4 -43.18 43.65 0.45
CA GLU A 4 -42.10 44.27 1.21
C GLU A 4 -42.70 44.86 2.50
N GLY A 5 -42.14 44.46 3.65
CA GLY A 5 -42.54 44.90 4.97
C GLY A 5 -41.69 46.07 5.46
N THR A 6 -42.38 47.16 5.74
CA THR A 6 -42.01 48.45 6.34
C THR A 6 -41.12 48.34 7.60
N TYR A 7 -40.18 49.26 7.80
CA TYR A 7 -40.29 50.28 8.87
C TYR A 7 -39.20 51.36 8.80
N ASP A 8 -39.65 52.56 9.17
CA ASP A 8 -39.15 53.89 8.88
C ASP A 8 -37.80 54.33 9.47
N ALA A 9 -37.27 55.31 8.74
CA ALA A 9 -36.11 56.14 9.02
C ALA A 9 -36.29 57.12 10.19
N ARG A 10 -35.17 57.41 10.87
CA ARG A 10 -34.87 58.75 11.41
C ARG A 10 -33.53 59.21 10.87
N GLY A 11 -33.56 60.35 10.18
CA GLY A 11 -32.38 61.08 9.70
C GLY A 11 -31.56 61.66 10.86
N THR A 12 -30.45 62.38 10.68
CA THR A 12 -29.81 62.99 9.52
C THR A 12 -28.43 63.42 10.03
N GLY A 13 -27.38 63.27 9.22
CA GLY A 13 -26.05 63.79 9.52
C GLY A 13 -25.14 63.61 8.31
N ALA A 14 -25.20 64.59 7.40
CA ALA A 14 -24.31 64.68 6.26
C ALA A 14 -22.87 65.04 6.69
N GLU A 15 -21.93 64.71 5.80
CA GLU A 15 -20.50 65.05 5.81
C GLU A 15 -19.59 64.30 6.79
N ARG A 16 -18.88 63.29 6.24
CA ARG A 16 -17.41 63.21 6.29
C ARG A 16 -16.92 62.11 5.34
N VAL A 17 -16.31 62.53 4.24
CA VAL A 17 -15.49 61.69 3.36
C VAL A 17 -14.32 61.11 4.18
N PRO A 18 -14.04 59.80 4.17
CA PRO A 18 -12.86 59.27 4.82
C PRO A 18 -11.60 59.63 4.01
N ARG A 19 -10.68 60.37 4.64
CA ARG A 19 -9.33 60.63 4.12
C ARG A 19 -8.55 59.31 3.99
N PRO A 20 -7.65 59.18 2.99
CA PRO A 20 -6.75 58.04 2.88
C PRO A 20 -5.81 57.99 4.10
N ALA A 21 -5.60 56.79 4.63
CA ALA A 21 -4.68 56.52 5.73
C ALA A 21 -3.24 56.90 5.33
N GLY A 22 -2.58 57.70 6.17
CA GLY A 22 -1.15 57.99 6.03
C GLY A 22 -0.28 56.75 6.28
N PRO A 23 0.98 56.75 5.82
CA PRO A 23 1.87 55.60 5.95
C PRO A 23 2.23 55.34 7.42
N PRO A 24 2.42 54.07 7.82
CA PRO A 24 2.76 53.72 9.20
C PRO A 24 4.17 54.22 9.57
N PRO A 25 4.42 54.51 10.87
CA PRO A 25 5.73 54.97 11.33
C PRO A 25 6.82 53.92 11.08
N ALA A 26 8.00 54.38 10.65
CA ALA A 26 9.15 53.53 10.39
C ALA A 26 9.59 52.78 11.66
N ALA A 27 9.75 51.47 11.55
CA ALA A 27 10.26 50.61 12.61
C ALA A 27 11.75 50.91 12.87
N PRO A 28 12.21 50.83 14.14
CA PRO A 28 13.62 51.00 14.47
C PRO A 28 14.50 49.89 13.86
N PRO A 29 15.79 50.15 13.57
CA PRO A 29 16.68 49.15 12.99
C PRO A 29 16.90 47.96 13.95
N PRO A 30 16.99 46.72 13.43
CA PRO A 30 17.13 45.53 14.26
C PRO A 30 18.53 45.47 14.92
N PRO A 31 18.63 44.93 16.15
CA PRO A 31 19.91 44.75 16.85
C PRO A 31 20.79 43.73 16.11
N THR A 32 22.09 44.03 16.01
CA THR A 32 23.10 43.32 15.21
C THR A 32 23.51 41.94 15.75
N TYR A 33 22.94 41.44 16.86
CA TYR A 33 23.21 40.07 17.30
C TYR A 33 22.07 39.56 18.19
N ALA A 34 21.18 38.76 17.61
CA ALA A 34 20.21 37.96 18.36
C ALA A 34 20.56 36.47 18.19
N PRO A 35 20.64 35.68 19.26
CA PRO A 35 20.80 34.23 19.15
C PRO A 35 19.59 33.67 18.40
N GLN A 36 19.88 32.80 17.41
CA GLN A 36 18.87 32.20 16.54
C GLN A 36 17.70 31.63 17.37
N PRO A 37 16.43 31.91 17.01
CA PRO A 37 15.31 31.25 17.65
C PRO A 37 15.44 29.75 17.42
N ARG A 38 15.47 28.97 18.50
CA ARG A 38 15.24 27.52 18.44
C ARG A 38 13.99 27.32 17.59
N ARG A 39 14.15 26.63 16.46
CA ARG A 39 13.04 26.16 15.64
C ARG A 39 12.00 25.52 16.58
N PRO A 40 10.70 25.79 16.40
CA PRO A 40 9.70 24.95 17.05
C PRO A 40 10.01 23.50 16.67
N ALA A 41 10.03 22.63 17.68
CA ALA A 41 10.31 21.21 17.50
C ALA A 41 9.45 20.70 16.34
N ALA A 42 10.09 20.18 15.29
CA ALA A 42 9.37 19.36 14.33
C ALA A 42 8.81 18.18 15.13
N ASP A 43 7.49 18.05 15.20
CA ASP A 43 6.77 16.98 15.90
C ASP A 43 6.98 15.62 15.18
N GLY A 44 8.23 15.20 15.05
CA GLY A 44 8.66 13.95 14.45
C GLY A 44 9.85 13.36 15.22
N PRO A 45 10.07 12.05 15.10
CA PRO A 45 11.22 11.39 15.70
C PRO A 45 12.51 12.05 15.23
N GLY A 46 13.50 12.17 16.12
CA GLY A 46 14.82 12.69 15.73
C GLY A 46 15.43 11.87 14.60
N VAL A 47 16.31 12.46 13.78
CA VAL A 47 16.93 11.75 12.62
C VAL A 47 17.60 10.44 13.03
N GLU A 48 18.18 10.39 14.23
CA GLU A 48 18.74 9.15 14.80
C GLU A 48 17.71 8.03 14.95
N GLU A 49 16.53 8.33 15.49
CA GLU A 49 15.42 7.37 15.62
C GLU A 49 14.87 6.98 14.24
N TRP A 50 14.73 7.94 13.33
CA TRP A 50 14.32 7.69 11.95
C TRP A 50 15.30 6.76 11.22
N LEU A 51 16.61 6.91 11.43
CA LEU A 51 17.65 6.03 10.86
C LEU A 51 17.58 4.62 11.43
N ARG A 52 17.32 4.47 12.73
CA ARG A 52 17.23 3.16 13.40
C ARG A 52 15.93 2.42 13.15
N THR A 53 14.87 3.13 12.75
CA THR A 53 13.56 2.52 12.51
C THR A 53 13.64 1.46 11.38
N PRO A 54 13.21 0.21 11.64
CA PRO A 54 13.26 -0.86 10.63
C PRO A 54 12.45 -0.55 9.37
N ARG A 55 12.98 -0.98 8.22
CA ARG A 55 12.37 -0.86 6.88
C ARG A 55 12.44 -2.21 6.16
N PRO A 56 11.64 -3.21 6.56
CA PRO A 56 11.68 -4.53 5.93
C PRO A 56 11.31 -4.42 4.44
N VAL A 57 12.08 -5.11 3.58
CA VAL A 57 11.71 -5.27 2.16
C VAL A 57 10.41 -6.08 2.10
N ARG A 58 9.42 -5.55 1.40
CA ARG A 58 8.05 -6.07 1.33
C ARG A 58 7.48 -5.82 -0.06
N GLU A 59 6.32 -6.41 -0.30
CA GLU A 59 5.56 -6.28 -1.53
C GLU A 59 5.41 -4.82 -2.00
N PRO A 60 5.27 -4.60 -3.31
CA PRO A 60 5.04 -3.29 -3.90
C PRO A 60 3.92 -2.50 -3.22
N GLY A 61 4.15 -1.20 -3.05
CA GLY A 61 3.18 -0.26 -2.48
C GLY A 61 3.00 -0.32 -0.97
N VAL A 62 3.73 -1.17 -0.24
CA VAL A 62 3.72 -1.16 1.24
C VAL A 62 4.60 -0.03 1.77
N TRP A 63 4.06 0.76 2.70
CA TRP A 63 4.83 1.71 3.50
C TRP A 63 5.77 0.96 4.46
N ARG A 64 7.09 1.09 4.24
CA ARG A 64 8.11 0.28 4.91
C ARG A 64 8.54 0.84 6.27
N TYR A 65 8.52 2.16 6.44
CA TYR A 65 8.98 2.81 7.67
C TYR A 65 8.15 2.37 8.89
N GLY A 66 8.76 1.59 9.78
CA GLY A 66 8.12 1.09 10.99
C GLY A 66 7.06 0.01 10.71
N HIS A 67 7.14 -0.68 9.57
CA HIS A 67 6.14 -1.68 9.19
C HIS A 67 6.12 -2.88 10.15
N VAL A 68 4.93 -3.17 10.70
CA VAL A 68 4.69 -4.35 11.54
C VAL A 68 3.76 -5.32 10.79
N PRO A 69 4.21 -6.56 10.50
CA PRO A 69 3.37 -7.55 9.83
C PRO A 69 2.14 -7.91 10.67
N ARG A 70 0.99 -8.06 10.01
CA ARG A 70 -0.22 -8.57 10.68
C ARG A 70 0.01 -10.02 11.14
N PRO A 71 -0.39 -10.41 12.37
CA PRO A 71 -0.32 -11.79 12.83
C PRO A 71 -1.08 -12.73 11.89
N PRO A 72 -0.68 -14.00 11.70
CA PRO A 72 -1.32 -14.90 10.75
C PRO A 72 -2.82 -15.09 11.03
N GLU A 73 -3.60 -15.26 9.97
CA GLU A 73 -5.05 -15.42 10.05
C GLU A 73 -5.40 -16.65 10.89
N LYS A 74 -6.22 -16.46 11.93
CA LYS A 74 -6.70 -17.57 12.75
C LYS A 74 -7.74 -18.33 11.92
N PRO A 75 -7.59 -19.65 11.68
CA PRO A 75 -8.59 -20.41 10.95
C PRO A 75 -9.93 -20.31 11.68
N GLU A 76 -11.02 -20.11 10.93
CA GLU A 76 -12.39 -20.08 11.46
C GLU A 76 -12.63 -21.32 12.33
N GLY A 77 -12.62 -21.13 13.65
CA GLY A 77 -12.77 -22.22 14.59
C GLY A 77 -14.17 -22.80 14.53
N VAL A 78 -14.26 -24.14 14.58
CA VAL A 78 -15.51 -24.88 14.86
C VAL A 78 -16.27 -24.21 16.01
N SER A 79 -17.57 -23.94 15.86
CA SER A 79 -18.35 -23.20 16.88
C SER A 79 -18.29 -23.86 18.26
N ASP A 80 -18.31 -23.06 19.33
CA ASP A 80 -18.26 -23.57 20.71
C ASP A 80 -19.44 -24.49 21.04
N ARG A 81 -20.60 -24.24 20.41
CA ARG A 81 -21.79 -25.09 20.56
C ARG A 81 -21.56 -26.50 20.01
N SER A 82 -20.93 -26.63 18.84
CA SER A 82 -20.62 -27.94 18.25
C SER A 82 -19.60 -28.72 19.07
N LEU A 83 -18.65 -28.04 19.72
CA LEU A 83 -17.68 -28.69 20.59
C LEU A 83 -18.36 -29.25 21.86
N LEU A 84 -19.15 -28.44 22.55
CA LEU A 84 -19.86 -28.85 23.78
C LEU A 84 -20.83 -30.00 23.55
N VAL A 85 -21.54 -29.99 22.42
CA VAL A 85 -22.43 -31.10 22.02
C VAL A 85 -21.64 -32.38 21.74
N GLY A 86 -20.46 -32.27 21.11
CA GLY A 86 -19.57 -33.42 20.88
C GLY A 86 -19.11 -34.07 22.19
N VAL A 87 -18.73 -33.24 23.18
CA VAL A 87 -18.40 -33.71 24.53
C VAL A 87 -19.59 -34.39 25.19
N LEU A 88 -20.76 -33.74 25.21
CA LEU A 88 -21.97 -34.28 25.84
C LEU A 88 -22.38 -35.63 25.25
N ILE A 89 -22.36 -35.76 23.92
CA ILE A 89 -22.67 -37.02 23.23
C ILE A 89 -21.66 -38.10 23.64
N SER A 90 -20.36 -37.79 23.66
CA SER A 90 -19.33 -38.77 24.07
C SER A 90 -19.53 -39.29 25.50
N VAL A 91 -19.94 -38.43 26.44
CA VAL A 91 -20.27 -38.81 27.82
C VAL A 91 -21.50 -39.69 27.87
N LEU A 92 -22.59 -39.26 27.23
CA LEU A 92 -23.85 -40.00 27.23
C LEU A 92 -23.70 -41.37 26.57
N SER A 93 -22.96 -41.46 25.46
CA SER A 93 -22.64 -42.73 24.81
C SER A 93 -21.79 -43.64 25.69
N GLY A 94 -20.79 -43.08 26.39
CA GLY A 94 -19.99 -43.83 27.36
C GLY A 94 -20.83 -44.35 28.52
N LEU A 95 -21.65 -43.50 29.14
CA LEU A 95 -22.54 -43.89 30.23
C LEU A 95 -23.57 -44.94 29.80
N LEU A 96 -24.14 -44.80 28.61
CA LEU A 96 -25.07 -45.77 28.05
C LEU A 96 -24.39 -47.12 27.83
N LEU A 97 -23.22 -47.14 27.19
CA LEU A 97 -22.49 -48.37 26.94
C LEU A 97 -22.07 -49.06 28.24
N TRP A 98 -21.60 -48.29 29.23
CA TRP A 98 -21.26 -48.80 30.56
C TRP A 98 -22.48 -49.37 31.29
N SER A 99 -23.61 -48.68 31.23
CA SER A 99 -24.88 -49.14 31.81
C SER A 99 -25.37 -50.44 31.17
N LEU A 100 -25.36 -50.51 29.83
CA LEU A 100 -25.73 -51.72 29.09
C LEU A 100 -24.82 -52.90 29.43
N TRP A 101 -23.52 -52.64 29.57
CA TRP A 101 -22.53 -53.64 29.94
C TRP A 101 -22.73 -54.15 31.39
N ARG A 102 -22.90 -53.24 32.35
CA ARG A 102 -23.07 -53.56 33.79
C ARG A 102 -24.37 -54.30 34.08
N ASN A 103 -25.45 -53.93 33.38
CA ASN A 103 -26.76 -54.57 33.54
C ASN A 103 -26.91 -55.87 32.74
N GLY A 104 -25.87 -56.32 32.02
CA GLY A 104 -25.87 -57.62 31.34
C GLY A 104 -26.65 -57.66 30.02
N TYR A 105 -27.00 -56.50 29.44
CA TYR A 105 -27.68 -56.43 28.13
C TYR A 105 -26.78 -56.76 26.95
N ILE A 106 -25.45 -56.76 27.14
CA ILE A 106 -24.48 -57.14 26.10
C ILE A 106 -24.25 -58.66 26.18
N PRO A 107 -24.70 -59.44 25.18
CA PRO A 107 -24.48 -60.87 25.15
C PRO A 107 -22.98 -61.18 25.03
N TYR A 108 -22.55 -62.30 25.60
CA TYR A 108 -21.15 -62.78 25.57
C TYR A 108 -20.11 -61.88 26.25
N ARG A 109 -20.52 -60.88 27.06
CA ARG A 109 -19.61 -59.93 27.73
C ARG A 109 -18.50 -60.57 28.58
N LEU A 110 -18.75 -61.76 29.14
CA LEU A 110 -17.82 -62.50 29.99
C LEU A 110 -16.98 -63.54 29.22
N VAL A 111 -17.25 -63.78 27.94
CA VAL A 111 -16.55 -64.79 27.15
C VAL A 111 -15.04 -64.55 27.07
N PRO A 112 -14.55 -63.31 26.82
CA PRO A 112 -13.11 -63.07 26.81
C PRO A 112 -12.46 -63.42 28.15
N LEU A 113 -13.08 -63.04 29.27
CA LEU A 113 -12.56 -63.33 30.60
C LEU A 113 -12.53 -64.84 30.90
N LYS A 114 -13.60 -65.57 30.56
CA LYS A 114 -13.70 -67.02 30.75
C LYS A 114 -12.72 -67.81 29.87
N LEU A 115 -12.26 -67.24 28.75
CA LEU A 115 -11.27 -67.88 27.88
C LEU A 115 -9.86 -67.85 28.49
N PHE A 116 -9.54 -66.81 29.25
CA PHE A 116 -8.21 -66.59 29.85
C PHE A 116 -8.13 -66.97 31.34
N THR A 117 -9.20 -67.53 31.93
CA THR A 117 -9.25 -67.95 33.34
C THR A 117 -9.71 -69.41 33.48
N PRO A 118 -9.33 -70.12 34.55
CA PRO A 118 -9.74 -71.50 34.79
C PRO A 118 -11.27 -71.69 34.78
N GLY A 119 -11.75 -72.77 34.15
CA GLY A 119 -13.18 -73.01 33.94
C GLY A 119 -13.97 -73.32 35.22
N ASP A 120 -13.30 -73.79 36.27
CA ASP A 120 -13.84 -74.09 37.59
C ASP A 120 -14.24 -72.83 38.40
N TRP A 121 -13.76 -71.65 37.98
CA TRP A 121 -14.08 -70.37 38.61
C TRP A 121 -15.47 -69.83 38.25
N TRP A 122 -16.16 -70.46 37.29
CA TRP A 122 -17.40 -69.94 36.70
C TRP A 122 -18.54 -70.97 36.74
N TYR A 123 -19.78 -70.51 36.90
CA TYR A 123 -20.94 -71.36 36.64
C TYR A 123 -21.09 -71.66 35.13
N ALA A 124 -21.58 -72.86 34.81
CA ALA A 124 -21.78 -73.31 33.43
C ALA A 124 -22.73 -72.39 32.65
N GLY A 125 -22.39 -72.12 31.38
CA GLY A 125 -23.15 -71.24 30.48
C GLY A 125 -22.53 -69.85 30.27
N THR A 126 -22.93 -69.19 29.18
CA THR A 126 -22.42 -67.87 28.77
C THR A 126 -22.84 -66.72 29.68
N PHE A 127 -23.89 -66.91 30.50
CA PHE A 127 -24.39 -65.95 31.49
C PHE A 127 -24.07 -66.32 32.94
N GLY A 128 -23.41 -67.44 33.20
CA GLY A 128 -23.05 -67.88 34.56
C GLY A 128 -22.05 -66.93 35.21
N GLY A 129 -22.38 -66.42 36.41
CA GLY A 129 -21.50 -65.55 37.20
C GLY A 129 -20.30 -66.30 37.82
N PRO A 130 -19.46 -65.60 38.59
CA PRO A 130 -18.33 -66.21 39.29
C PRO A 130 -18.82 -67.22 40.34
N ARG A 131 -18.14 -68.37 40.42
CA ARG A 131 -18.40 -69.46 41.38
C ARG A 131 -17.42 -69.43 42.56
N THR A 132 -16.19 -68.97 42.33
CA THR A 132 -15.14 -68.87 43.35
C THR A 132 -14.74 -67.41 43.60
N ILE A 133 -14.01 -67.16 44.68
CA ILE A 133 -13.54 -65.81 45.05
C ILE A 133 -12.57 -65.30 43.98
N GLU A 134 -11.71 -66.18 43.45
CA GLU A 134 -10.76 -65.86 42.38
C GLU A 134 -11.48 -65.44 41.09
N GLY A 135 -12.62 -66.05 40.78
CA GLY A 135 -13.48 -65.63 39.65
C GLY A 135 -14.12 -64.25 39.85
N ALA A 136 -14.52 -63.92 41.08
CA ALA A 136 -15.07 -62.61 41.41
C ALA A 136 -14.00 -61.50 41.35
N ASP A 137 -12.79 -61.81 41.78
CA ASP A 137 -11.62 -60.92 41.70
C ASP A 137 -11.19 -60.67 40.25
N ALA A 138 -11.14 -61.72 39.42
CA ALA A 138 -10.85 -61.61 38.00
C ALA A 138 -11.90 -60.76 37.25
N LEU A 139 -13.18 -60.90 37.61
CA LEU A 139 -14.25 -60.07 37.05
C LEU A 139 -14.07 -58.59 37.40
N THR A 140 -13.69 -58.30 38.65
CA THR A 140 -13.47 -56.93 39.13
C THR A 140 -12.32 -56.24 38.40
N VAL A 141 -11.23 -56.97 38.12
CA VAL A 141 -10.09 -56.45 37.33
C VAL A 141 -10.49 -56.24 35.86
N TYR A 142 -11.23 -57.18 35.27
CA TYR A 142 -11.73 -57.07 33.89
C TYR A 142 -12.68 -55.86 33.71
N GLU A 143 -13.56 -55.63 34.68
CA GLU A 143 -14.44 -54.44 34.73
C GLU A 143 -13.65 -53.14 34.70
N ALA A 144 -12.58 -53.06 35.47
CA ALA A 144 -11.73 -51.88 35.54
C ALA A 144 -11.00 -51.60 34.21
N VAL A 145 -10.50 -52.64 33.55
CA VAL A 145 -9.83 -52.52 32.24
C VAL A 145 -10.82 -52.03 31.18
N LEU A 146 -12.02 -52.60 31.12
CA LEU A 146 -13.06 -52.18 30.18
C LEU A 146 -13.52 -50.74 30.44
N PHE A 147 -13.69 -50.37 31.71
CA PHE A 147 -14.00 -48.98 32.08
C PHE A 147 -12.90 -48.02 31.62
N GLY A 148 -11.64 -48.37 31.84
CA GLY A 148 -10.49 -47.59 31.38
C GLY A 148 -10.45 -47.41 29.86
N LEU A 149 -10.68 -48.48 29.10
CA LEU A 149 -10.76 -48.43 27.63
C LEU A 149 -11.92 -47.57 27.14
N LEU A 150 -13.07 -47.63 27.82
CA LEU A 150 -14.24 -46.82 27.50
C LEU A 150 -13.98 -45.32 27.74
N VAL A 151 -13.42 -44.97 28.90
CA VAL A 151 -13.04 -43.59 29.21
C VAL A 151 -12.01 -43.07 28.20
N TYR A 152 -11.02 -43.89 27.83
CA TYR A 152 -10.04 -43.53 26.81
C TYR A 152 -10.68 -43.31 25.43
N GLY A 153 -11.59 -44.19 25.00
CA GLY A 153 -12.33 -44.06 23.75
C GLY A 153 -13.21 -42.80 23.70
N CYS A 154 -13.98 -42.54 24.76
CA CYS A 154 -14.82 -41.34 24.88
C CYS A 154 -13.97 -40.06 24.91
N GLY A 155 -12.82 -40.07 25.60
CA GLY A 155 -11.88 -38.95 25.65
C GLY A 155 -11.32 -38.60 24.26
N ARG A 156 -11.01 -39.61 23.45
CA ARG A 156 -10.47 -39.42 22.09
C ARG A 156 -11.52 -39.00 21.07
N LEU A 157 -12.72 -39.57 21.14
CA LEU A 157 -13.81 -39.28 20.19
C LEU A 157 -14.53 -37.94 20.49
N GLY A 158 -14.51 -37.49 21.74
CA GLY A 158 -15.36 -36.39 22.21
C GLY A 158 -14.81 -34.97 22.07
N ASN A 159 -13.83 -34.67 21.22
CA ASN A 159 -13.21 -33.32 21.10
C ASN A 159 -12.74 -32.68 22.44
N TRP A 160 -12.60 -33.47 23.51
CA TRP A 160 -12.19 -33.03 24.84
C TRP A 160 -10.88 -32.22 24.88
N PRO A 161 -9.83 -32.60 24.11
CA PRO A 161 -8.59 -31.84 24.10
C PRO A 161 -8.78 -30.41 23.55
N GLU A 162 -9.68 -30.22 22.58
CA GLU A 162 -9.92 -28.92 21.95
C GLU A 162 -10.76 -27.99 22.84
N ILE A 163 -11.75 -28.54 23.57
CA ILE A 163 -12.47 -27.75 24.60
C ILE A 163 -11.53 -27.35 25.72
N PHE A 164 -10.73 -28.28 26.23
CA PHE A 164 -9.75 -27.98 27.27
C PHE A 164 -8.79 -26.89 26.82
N ARG A 165 -8.28 -26.96 25.59
CA ARG A 165 -7.41 -25.94 25.01
C ARG A 165 -8.08 -24.57 24.94
N ARG A 166 -9.32 -24.49 24.41
CA ARG A 166 -10.00 -23.20 24.19
C ARG A 166 -10.54 -22.57 25.47
N HIS A 167 -11.22 -23.36 26.31
CA HIS A 167 -11.99 -22.84 27.44
C HIS A 167 -11.23 -22.87 28.76
N VAL A 168 -10.23 -23.75 28.90
CA VAL A 168 -9.46 -23.91 30.12
C VAL A 168 -8.04 -23.36 29.96
N ALA A 169 -7.29 -23.81 28.97
CA ALA A 169 -5.92 -23.33 28.75
C ALA A 169 -5.86 -21.90 28.19
N GLY A 170 -6.81 -21.52 27.33
CA GLY A 170 -6.88 -20.19 26.72
C GLY A 170 -7.19 -19.04 27.68
N ARG A 171 -7.72 -19.32 28.88
CA ARG A 171 -8.04 -18.31 29.91
C ARG A 171 -6.88 -17.97 30.85
N GLY A 172 -5.71 -18.57 30.64
CA GLY A 172 -4.47 -18.26 31.38
C GLY A 172 -4.24 -19.10 32.64
N GLN A 173 -3.03 -18.92 33.21
CA GLN A 173 -2.46 -19.73 34.30
C GLN A 173 -3.32 -19.87 35.59
N PRO A 174 -4.02 -18.83 36.11
CA PRO A 174 -4.80 -19.02 37.34
C PRO A 174 -6.04 -19.88 37.14
N PHE A 175 -6.72 -19.73 35.98
CA PHE A 175 -7.92 -20.52 35.66
C PHE A 175 -7.57 -21.96 35.34
N LEU A 176 -6.49 -22.18 34.57
CA LEU A 176 -5.97 -23.53 34.26
C LEU A 176 -5.64 -24.31 35.54
N GLY A 177 -4.97 -23.68 36.51
CA GLY A 177 -4.65 -24.29 37.80
C GLY A 177 -5.89 -24.67 38.62
N LEU A 178 -6.87 -23.77 38.70
CA LEU A 178 -8.13 -24.03 39.42
C LEU A 178 -8.98 -25.12 38.76
N ALA A 179 -9.13 -25.09 37.43
CA ALA A 179 -9.93 -26.06 36.70
C ALA A 179 -9.34 -27.47 36.78
N THR A 180 -8.02 -27.59 36.69
CA THR A 180 -7.33 -28.88 36.86
C THR A 180 -7.37 -29.37 38.31
N ALA A 181 -7.33 -28.48 39.30
CA ALA A 181 -7.51 -28.84 40.71
C ALA A 181 -8.93 -29.32 41.01
N ALA A 182 -9.94 -28.64 40.49
CA ALA A 182 -11.34 -29.08 40.59
C ALA A 182 -11.56 -30.42 39.88
N GLY A 183 -10.97 -30.61 38.69
CA GLY A 183 -11.01 -31.88 37.96
C GLY A 183 -10.34 -33.03 38.72
N GLY A 184 -9.17 -32.77 39.32
CA GLY A 184 -8.47 -33.74 40.17
C GLY A 184 -9.25 -34.09 41.43
N ALA A 185 -9.85 -33.10 42.10
CA ALA A 185 -10.70 -33.32 43.28
C ALA A 185 -11.97 -34.12 42.94
N LEU A 186 -12.58 -33.85 41.78
CA LEU A 186 -13.73 -34.64 41.30
C LEU A 186 -13.32 -36.08 40.98
N ALA A 187 -12.18 -36.29 40.31
CA ALA A 187 -11.65 -37.62 40.03
C ALA A 187 -11.40 -38.41 41.33
N GLU A 188 -10.79 -37.77 42.32
CA GLU A 188 -10.55 -38.34 43.64
C GLU A 188 -11.86 -38.72 44.34
N LEU A 189 -12.86 -37.84 44.30
CA LEU A 189 -14.18 -38.09 44.87
C LEU A 189 -14.88 -39.27 44.18
N LEU A 190 -14.75 -39.41 42.86
CA LEU A 190 -15.34 -40.51 42.09
C LEU A 190 -14.64 -41.85 42.37
N VAL A 191 -13.32 -41.83 42.58
CA VAL A 191 -12.54 -43.01 43.00
C VAL A 191 -12.93 -43.42 44.42
N TRP A 192 -13.07 -42.46 45.34
CA TRP A 192 -13.44 -42.74 46.73
C TRP A 192 -14.87 -43.23 46.90
N LYS A 193 -15.80 -42.79 46.04
CA LYS A 193 -17.21 -43.23 46.02
C LYS A 193 -17.43 -44.57 45.30
N ASP A 194 -16.36 -45.28 44.92
CA ASP A 194 -16.43 -46.52 44.13
C ASP A 194 -17.20 -46.34 42.78
N ALA A 195 -17.33 -45.10 42.29
CA ALA A 195 -17.97 -44.82 41.01
C ALA A 195 -17.04 -45.14 39.83
N VAL A 196 -15.73 -44.99 40.04
CA VAL A 196 -14.67 -45.47 39.15
C VAL A 196 -14.08 -46.75 39.76
N PRO A 197 -14.15 -47.90 39.05
CA PRO A 197 -13.63 -49.16 39.55
C PRO A 197 -12.10 -49.17 39.49
N LEU A 198 -11.44 -48.52 40.46
CA LEU A 198 -9.97 -48.38 40.52
C LEU A 198 -9.39 -48.97 41.81
N VAL A 199 -9.94 -48.62 42.98
CA VAL A 199 -9.40 -49.01 44.28
C VAL A 199 -9.38 -50.52 44.45
N ARG A 200 -10.53 -51.19 44.26
CA ARG A 200 -10.65 -52.65 44.44
C ARG A 200 -9.75 -53.46 43.50
N PRO A 201 -9.71 -53.20 42.18
CA PRO A 201 -8.76 -53.87 41.28
C PRO A 201 -7.29 -53.71 41.69
N VAL A 202 -6.88 -52.50 42.11
CA VAL A 202 -5.50 -52.26 42.54
C VAL A 202 -5.18 -53.06 43.80
N LEU A 203 -6.10 -53.11 44.77
CA LEU A 203 -5.94 -53.94 45.97
C LEU A 203 -5.89 -55.43 45.62
N ILE A 204 -6.72 -55.91 44.69
CA ILE A 204 -6.68 -57.30 44.22
C ILE A 204 -5.33 -57.62 43.54
N LEU A 205 -4.82 -56.73 42.69
CA LEU A 205 -3.54 -56.91 42.00
C LEU A 205 -2.34 -56.84 42.96
N VAL A 206 -2.39 -55.96 43.96
CA VAL A 206 -1.34 -55.89 44.99
C VAL A 206 -1.39 -57.14 45.88
N ALA A 207 -2.60 -57.65 46.20
CA ALA A 207 -2.79 -58.88 46.95
C ALA A 207 -2.22 -60.09 46.22
N SER A 208 -2.41 -60.17 44.89
CA SER A 208 -1.97 -61.31 44.09
C SER A 208 -0.45 -61.38 43.92
N VAL A 209 0.24 -60.23 43.97
CA VAL A 209 1.70 -60.16 43.83
C VAL A 209 2.42 -60.30 45.17
N ALA A 210 1.88 -59.67 46.22
CA ALA A 210 2.60 -59.50 47.48
C ALA A 210 2.00 -60.33 48.64
N GLY A 211 0.83 -60.93 48.44
CA GLY A 211 0.11 -61.73 49.45
C GLY A 211 -0.89 -60.90 50.25
N GLY A 212 -2.02 -61.51 50.62
CA GLY A 212 -3.11 -60.82 51.33
C GLY A 212 -2.79 -60.41 52.77
N GLU A 213 -1.76 -61.00 53.39
CA GLU A 213 -1.37 -60.73 54.79
C GLU A 213 -0.87 -59.29 55.00
N ILE A 214 -0.41 -58.62 53.94
CA ILE A 214 0.11 -57.25 54.01
C ILE A 214 -1.00 -56.23 54.37
N TYR A 215 -2.26 -56.57 54.14
CA TYR A 215 -3.41 -55.73 54.51
C TYR A 215 -3.75 -55.75 56.00
N GLN A 216 -3.12 -56.62 56.81
CA GLN A 216 -3.30 -56.61 58.27
C GLN A 216 -2.68 -55.36 58.92
N SER A 217 -1.71 -54.73 58.26
CA SER A 217 -1.11 -53.47 58.70
C SER A 217 -1.86 -52.28 58.14
N GLN A 218 -2.52 -51.51 59.02
CA GLN A 218 -3.22 -50.27 58.66
C GLN A 218 -2.29 -49.26 57.96
N THR A 219 -1.01 -49.25 58.31
CA THR A 219 -0.01 -48.36 57.70
C THR A 219 0.20 -48.69 56.22
N VAL A 220 0.26 -49.98 55.86
CA VAL A 220 0.42 -50.41 54.47
C VAL A 220 -0.82 -50.04 53.65
N VAL A 221 -2.01 -50.28 54.20
CA VAL A 221 -3.27 -49.89 53.56
C VAL A 221 -3.28 -48.39 53.27
N ASN A 222 -2.96 -47.56 54.27
CA ASN A 222 -2.91 -46.10 54.12
C ASN A 222 -1.87 -45.65 53.07
N VAL A 223 -0.72 -46.32 52.98
CA VAL A 223 0.30 -46.04 51.95
C VAL A 223 -0.22 -46.38 50.56
N ILE A 224 -0.92 -47.50 50.38
CA ILE A 224 -1.50 -47.87 49.08
C ILE A 224 -2.58 -46.86 48.67
N TYR A 225 -3.47 -46.47 49.58
CA TYR A 225 -4.45 -45.41 49.31
C TYR A 225 -3.79 -44.06 48.98
N ALA A 226 -2.70 -43.70 49.66
CA ALA A 226 -1.94 -42.49 49.36
C ALA A 226 -1.27 -42.54 47.96
N LEU A 227 -0.76 -43.71 47.55
CA LEU A 227 -0.18 -43.91 46.22
C LEU A 227 -1.25 -43.86 45.12
N ILE A 228 -2.44 -44.43 45.37
CA ILE A 228 -3.58 -44.34 44.44
C ILE A 228 -4.00 -42.88 44.28
N ALA A 229 -4.20 -42.15 45.39
CA ALA A 229 -4.58 -40.73 45.37
C ALA A 229 -3.53 -39.87 44.63
N LEU A 230 -2.24 -40.11 44.88
CA LEU A 230 -1.15 -39.40 44.22
C LEU A 230 -1.08 -39.73 42.72
N GLY A 231 -1.32 -41.00 42.34
CA GLY A 231 -1.40 -41.44 40.95
C GLY A 231 -2.56 -40.81 40.19
N VAL A 232 -3.72 -40.63 40.83
CA VAL A 232 -4.90 -39.95 40.27
C VAL A 232 -4.65 -38.46 40.10
N LEU A 233 -4.01 -37.80 41.08
CA LEU A 233 -3.75 -36.35 41.05
C LEU A 233 -2.59 -35.95 40.11
N TRP A 234 -1.60 -36.83 39.91
CA TRP A 234 -0.42 -36.57 39.09
C TRP A 234 -0.70 -36.04 37.66
N PRO A 235 -1.59 -36.66 36.85
CA PRO A 235 -1.88 -36.17 35.50
C PRO A 235 -2.53 -34.77 35.52
N PHE A 236 -3.38 -34.48 36.50
CA PHE A 236 -4.00 -33.16 36.66
C PHE A 236 -2.99 -32.09 37.08
N ALA A 237 -2.06 -32.43 37.99
CA ALA A 237 -0.98 -31.54 38.38
C ALA A 237 -0.04 -31.20 37.22
N ARG A 238 0.23 -32.17 36.33
CA ARG A 238 1.03 -31.99 35.12
C ARG A 238 0.31 -31.12 34.09
N LEU A 239 -0.97 -31.39 33.82
CA LEU A 239 -1.80 -30.61 32.89
C LEU A 239 -2.02 -29.17 33.37
N GLY A 240 -2.15 -28.97 34.68
CA GLY A 240 -2.38 -27.67 35.31
C GLY A 240 -1.15 -26.80 35.48
N ARG A 241 0.05 -27.31 35.12
CA ARG A 241 1.34 -26.63 35.35
C ARG A 241 1.48 -26.08 36.77
N TRP A 242 1.00 -26.81 37.78
CA TRP A 242 0.93 -26.31 39.17
C TRP A 242 2.28 -25.88 39.74
N ARG A 243 3.38 -26.45 39.23
CA ARG A 243 4.76 -26.03 39.55
C ARG A 243 5.06 -24.59 39.17
N GLU A 244 4.57 -24.14 38.01
CA GLU A 244 4.76 -22.78 37.53
C GLU A 244 3.88 -21.79 38.26
N LEU A 245 2.67 -22.20 38.64
CA LEU A 245 1.79 -21.40 39.49
C LEU A 245 2.38 -21.22 40.89
N ALA A 246 3.03 -22.26 41.42
CA ALA A 246 3.81 -22.20 42.66
C ALA A 246 5.12 -21.41 42.53
N ALA A 247 5.70 -21.33 41.32
CA ALA A 247 6.87 -20.48 41.03
C ALA A 247 6.47 -19.02 40.85
N ALA A 248 5.36 -18.72 40.15
CA ALA A 248 4.82 -17.39 39.93
C ALA A 248 4.32 -16.73 41.23
N ARG A 249 3.81 -17.51 42.18
CA ARG A 249 3.50 -17.02 43.54
C ARG A 249 4.76 -16.74 44.37
N ARG A 250 5.87 -17.44 44.12
CA ARG A 250 7.16 -17.20 44.78
C ARG A 250 7.98 -16.07 44.11
N GLY A 251 7.73 -15.77 42.84
CA GLY A 251 8.47 -14.78 42.04
C GLY A 251 7.81 -13.40 41.88
N ARG A 252 6.76 -13.09 42.65
CA ARG A 252 6.01 -11.82 42.57
C ARG A 252 6.77 -10.61 43.18
N ALA A 253 8.08 -10.57 42.97
CA ALA A 253 8.97 -9.45 43.23
C ALA A 253 9.92 -9.15 42.05
N ALA A 254 9.97 -9.96 40.99
CA ALA A 254 10.83 -9.69 39.84
C ALA A 254 10.34 -10.41 38.58
N ALA A 255 9.58 -9.73 37.73
CA ALA A 255 9.49 -10.05 36.30
C ALA A 255 8.77 -8.93 35.55
N ALA A 256 9.57 -7.99 35.04
CA ALA A 256 9.20 -7.17 33.89
C ALA A 256 9.06 -8.07 32.65
N VAL A 257 8.26 -7.57 31.71
CA VAL A 257 7.91 -8.19 30.42
C VAL A 257 9.18 -8.52 29.61
N PRO A 258 9.27 -9.66 28.90
CA PRO A 258 10.39 -9.91 27.99
C PRO A 258 10.20 -9.07 26.73
N ASP A 259 11.06 -8.08 26.55
CA ASP A 259 11.28 -7.41 25.27
C ASP A 259 11.90 -8.36 24.24
N ALA A 260 11.62 -8.06 22.98
CA ALA A 260 12.16 -8.72 21.79
C ALA A 260 13.70 -8.89 21.86
N PRO A 261 14.28 -9.90 21.19
CA PRO A 261 15.72 -10.13 21.21
C PRO A 261 16.48 -8.88 20.75
N ALA A 262 17.23 -8.27 21.67
CA ALA A 262 18.13 -7.16 21.38
C ALA A 262 19.18 -7.62 20.37
N ALA A 263 19.41 -6.80 19.35
CA ALA A 263 20.51 -6.97 18.41
C ALA A 263 21.85 -7.01 19.17
N PRO A 264 22.88 -7.72 18.66
CA PRO A 264 24.19 -7.75 19.29
C PRO A 264 24.74 -6.33 19.48
N PRO A 265 25.39 -6.03 20.62
CA PRO A 265 25.79 -4.68 21.01
C PRO A 265 26.77 -3.99 20.05
N ASP A 266 27.40 -4.74 19.14
CA ASP A 266 28.45 -4.25 18.22
C ASP A 266 28.01 -4.20 16.74
N ALA A 267 26.71 -4.35 16.43
CA ALA A 267 26.25 -4.19 15.04
C ALA A 267 26.42 -2.72 14.60
N PRO A 268 27.09 -2.44 13.46
CA PRO A 268 27.26 -1.08 12.98
C PRO A 268 25.89 -0.44 12.72
N THR A 269 25.61 0.66 13.41
CA THR A 269 24.30 1.31 13.33
C THR A 269 24.23 2.28 12.13
N PRO A 270 23.06 2.46 11.50
CA PRO A 270 22.94 3.27 10.28
C PRO A 270 23.38 4.74 10.43
N GLU A 271 23.28 5.31 11.64
CA GLU A 271 23.75 6.66 11.96
C GLU A 271 25.28 6.80 12.04
N GLN A 272 26.01 5.70 12.04
CA GLN A 272 27.47 5.68 12.04
C GLN A 272 28.09 5.70 10.64
N TRP A 273 27.26 5.71 9.59
CA TRP A 273 27.68 5.72 8.19
C TRP A 273 28.68 4.60 7.87
N PRO A 274 28.31 3.32 8.09
CA PRO A 274 29.22 2.19 7.92
C PRO A 274 29.82 2.13 6.52
N GLU A 275 29.07 2.53 5.49
CA GLU A 275 29.54 2.51 4.11
C GLU A 275 30.73 3.47 3.88
N LEU A 276 30.73 4.62 4.58
CA LEU A 276 31.85 5.58 4.52
C LEU A 276 33.06 5.07 5.33
N ARG A 277 32.82 4.43 6.47
CA ARG A 277 33.89 3.85 7.31
C ARG A 277 34.60 2.70 6.61
N GLU A 278 33.85 1.83 5.94
CA GLU A 278 34.37 0.74 5.11
C GLU A 278 35.21 1.25 3.94
N ALA A 279 34.84 2.40 3.36
CA ALA A 279 35.61 3.06 2.32
C ALA A 279 36.84 3.84 2.82
N GLY A 280 37.14 3.82 4.12
CA GLY A 280 38.28 4.52 4.72
C GLY A 280 38.03 6.00 5.03
N MET A 281 36.83 6.53 4.77
CA MET A 281 36.45 7.92 5.05
C MET A 281 35.96 8.11 6.50
N ARG A 282 36.79 7.72 7.47
CA ARG A 282 36.41 7.70 8.89
C ARG A 282 36.11 9.10 9.44
N ASP A 283 36.92 10.10 9.12
CA ASP A 283 36.74 11.47 9.62
C ASP A 283 35.43 12.10 9.13
N ALA A 284 35.08 11.87 7.86
CA ALA A 284 33.81 12.31 7.30
C ALA A 284 32.62 11.57 7.96
N ALA A 285 32.73 10.25 8.16
CA ALA A 285 31.70 9.48 8.85
C ALA A 285 31.50 9.96 10.30
N GLU A 286 32.57 10.24 11.04
CA GLU A 286 32.51 10.77 12.41
C GLU A 286 31.87 12.15 12.48
N THR A 287 32.22 13.04 11.54
CA THR A 287 31.60 14.37 11.41
C THR A 287 30.09 14.23 11.20
N LEU A 288 29.66 13.39 10.26
CA LEU A 288 28.23 13.19 9.98
C LEU A 288 27.50 12.51 11.15
N THR A 289 28.11 11.56 11.84
CA THR A 289 27.55 10.96 13.06
C THR A 289 27.35 12.01 14.16
N ALA A 290 28.30 12.93 14.33
CA ALA A 290 28.15 14.04 15.28
C ALA A 290 27.02 15.01 14.86
N GLU A 291 26.85 15.30 13.58
CA GLU A 291 25.75 16.12 13.05
C GLU A 291 24.37 15.46 13.31
N VAL A 292 24.24 14.13 13.13
CA VAL A 292 23.02 13.38 13.50
C VAL A 292 22.72 13.55 14.98
N ARG A 293 23.70 13.25 15.85
CA ARG A 293 23.54 13.29 17.32
C ARG A 293 23.24 14.68 17.86
N THR A 294 23.77 15.72 17.20
CA THR A 294 23.52 17.12 17.57
C THR A 294 22.24 17.70 16.95
N GLY A 295 21.52 16.92 16.14
CA GLY A 295 20.26 17.35 15.51
C GLY A 295 20.44 18.44 14.45
N ARG A 296 21.64 18.60 13.90
CA ARG A 296 21.96 19.62 12.88
C ARG A 296 21.72 19.15 11.45
N MET A 297 21.43 17.86 11.27
CA MET A 297 21.12 17.22 10.00
C MET A 297 19.66 16.80 9.96
N ASN A 298 19.03 16.89 8.78
CA ASN A 298 17.68 16.36 8.52
C ASN A 298 17.73 15.08 7.65
N ASP A 299 16.57 14.49 7.38
CA ASP A 299 16.41 13.31 6.51
C ASP A 299 16.79 13.57 5.04
N VAL A 300 16.54 14.78 4.53
CA VAL A 300 16.94 15.22 3.17
C VAL A 300 18.46 15.23 3.03
N ASP A 301 19.17 15.77 4.02
CA ASP A 301 20.64 15.80 4.06
C ASP A 301 21.20 14.38 4.07
N VAL A 302 20.64 13.48 4.88
CA VAL A 302 21.03 12.06 4.89
C VAL A 302 20.85 11.45 3.50
N ALA A 303 19.68 11.65 2.89
CA ALA A 303 19.37 11.10 1.58
C ALA A 303 20.31 11.67 0.50
N ARG A 304 20.61 12.97 0.57
CA ARG A 304 21.51 13.69 -0.35
C ARG A 304 22.94 13.17 -0.26
N LEU A 305 23.49 13.09 0.94
CA LEU A 305 24.87 12.63 1.16
C LEU A 305 25.04 11.16 0.78
N ARG A 306 24.06 10.31 1.09
CA ARG A 306 24.07 8.91 0.62
C ARG A 306 24.00 8.81 -0.90
N HIS A 307 23.24 9.68 -1.55
CA HIS A 307 23.17 9.71 -3.01
C HIS A 307 24.47 10.21 -3.63
N ALA A 308 25.01 11.33 -3.14
CA ALA A 308 26.31 11.87 -3.58
C ALA A 308 27.44 10.84 -3.43
N TRP A 309 27.44 10.10 -2.31
CA TRP A 309 28.33 8.96 -2.11
C TRP A 309 28.13 7.86 -3.15
N SER A 310 26.89 7.42 -3.36
CA SER A 310 26.56 6.36 -4.33
C SER A 310 26.98 6.71 -5.75
N VAL A 311 26.76 7.95 -6.19
CA VAL A 311 27.15 8.44 -7.52
C VAL A 311 28.66 8.62 -7.62
N GLY A 312 29.30 9.05 -6.54
CA GLY A 312 30.74 9.25 -6.46
C GLY A 312 31.56 7.95 -6.36
N ARG A 313 30.96 6.81 -5.99
CA ARG A 313 31.67 5.56 -5.68
C ARG A 313 32.63 5.07 -6.77
N GLY A 314 32.37 5.39 -8.04
CA GLY A 314 33.23 5.06 -9.19
C GLY A 314 34.26 6.13 -9.58
N HIS A 315 34.29 7.27 -8.89
CA HIS A 315 35.03 8.49 -9.27
C HIS A 315 35.79 9.05 -8.05
N PRO A 316 37.05 8.64 -7.82
CA PRO A 316 37.83 9.01 -6.64
C PRO A 316 37.91 10.53 -6.40
N GLU A 317 37.99 11.32 -7.47
CA GLU A 317 38.01 12.78 -7.42
C GLU A 317 36.70 13.38 -6.86
N ARG A 318 35.55 12.79 -7.20
CA ARG A 318 34.25 13.23 -6.67
C ARG A 318 34.12 12.87 -5.19
N LEU A 319 34.66 11.73 -4.78
CA LEU A 319 34.69 11.31 -3.37
C LEU A 319 35.60 12.21 -2.54
N ALA A 320 36.77 12.58 -3.05
CA ALA A 320 37.68 13.51 -2.38
C ALA A 320 37.00 14.87 -2.16
N ALA A 321 36.37 15.43 -3.21
CA ALA A 321 35.63 16.68 -3.12
C ALA A 321 34.43 16.59 -2.14
N LEU A 322 33.71 15.47 -2.13
CA LEU A 322 32.64 15.22 -1.17
C LEU A 322 33.17 15.15 0.26
N THR A 323 34.29 14.46 0.48
CA THR A 323 34.95 14.33 1.79
C THR A 323 35.33 15.71 2.33
N GLU A 324 36.02 16.51 1.51
CA GLU A 324 36.41 17.87 1.87
C GLU A 324 35.20 18.74 2.19
N ALA A 325 34.15 18.67 1.36
CA ALA A 325 32.92 19.40 1.60
C ALA A 325 32.25 18.98 2.93
N VAL A 326 32.19 17.68 3.23
CA VAL A 326 31.63 17.17 4.50
C VAL A 326 32.45 17.65 5.70
N LEU A 327 33.77 17.63 5.63
CA LEU A 327 34.62 18.13 6.72
C LEU A 327 34.46 19.64 6.94
N ARG A 328 34.19 20.41 5.87
CA ARG A 328 34.02 21.87 5.94
C ARG A 328 32.62 22.31 6.38
N THR A 329 31.57 21.69 5.83
CA THR A 329 30.17 22.15 6.00
C THR A 329 29.25 21.10 6.63
N GLY A 330 29.78 19.94 7.03
CA GLY A 330 29.05 18.88 7.72
C GLY A 330 27.88 18.35 6.90
N GLY A 331 26.70 18.27 7.54
CA GLY A 331 25.47 17.82 6.91
C GLY A 331 25.00 18.70 5.74
N ALA A 332 25.52 19.92 5.59
CA ALA A 332 25.21 20.82 4.48
C ALA A 332 26.13 20.64 3.26
N ALA A 333 26.87 19.54 3.15
CA ALA A 333 27.63 19.24 1.94
C ALA A 333 26.72 18.81 0.77
N ALA A 334 27.24 18.98 -0.45
CA ALA A 334 26.60 18.61 -1.72
C ALA A 334 25.17 19.18 -1.88
N LEU A 335 24.94 20.44 -1.53
CA LEU A 335 23.62 21.07 -1.60
C LEU A 335 23.05 21.08 -3.03
N HIS A 336 21.73 21.03 -3.09
CA HIS A 336 20.97 21.35 -4.29
C HIS A 336 21.31 22.78 -4.78
N PRO A 337 21.28 23.09 -6.09
CA PRO A 337 21.58 24.42 -6.62
C PRO A 337 20.80 25.58 -5.98
N SER A 338 19.58 25.34 -5.51
CA SER A 338 18.78 26.33 -4.77
C SER A 338 19.30 26.67 -3.37
N GLY A 339 20.25 25.89 -2.84
CA GLY A 339 20.77 26.02 -1.47
C GLY A 339 19.82 25.55 -0.37
N ALA A 340 18.58 25.18 -0.70
CA ALA A 340 17.60 24.71 0.25
C ALA A 340 17.97 23.32 0.81
N ARG A 341 17.84 23.15 2.13
CA ARG A 341 18.03 21.87 2.82
C ARG A 341 16.73 21.13 3.10
N ASP A 342 15.60 21.79 2.91
CA ASP A 342 14.25 21.24 3.13
C ASP A 342 13.20 22.08 2.40
N LEU A 343 11.98 21.56 2.29
CA LEU A 343 10.80 22.34 1.92
C LEU A 343 10.32 23.18 3.10
N ALA A 344 9.74 24.36 2.81
CA ALA A 344 9.19 25.23 3.84
C ALA A 344 8.03 24.60 4.61
N ARG A 345 7.23 23.77 3.93
CA ARG A 345 6.12 23.03 4.53
C ARG A 345 6.03 21.64 3.92
N ARG A 346 5.91 20.63 4.78
CA ARG A 346 5.55 19.26 4.41
C ARG A 346 4.13 18.97 4.86
N THR A 347 3.37 18.26 4.06
CA THR A 347 1.94 17.96 4.28
C THR A 347 1.68 16.50 4.60
N VAL A 348 2.53 15.59 4.12
CA VAL A 348 2.38 14.14 4.32
C VAL A 348 3.66 13.51 4.87
N ARG A 349 3.59 12.22 5.23
CA ARG A 349 4.74 11.47 5.75
C ARG A 349 5.62 10.94 4.60
N HIS A 350 6.92 11.17 4.71
CA HIS A 350 7.94 10.75 3.73
C HIS A 350 9.03 9.91 4.39
N ASP A 351 9.58 8.96 3.64
CA ASP A 351 10.77 8.21 4.02
C ASP A 351 11.80 8.29 2.89
N LEU A 352 12.68 9.29 2.96
CA LEU A 352 13.65 9.58 1.91
C LEU A 352 14.76 8.52 1.78
N LEU A 353 14.92 7.61 2.76
CA LEU A 353 15.82 6.47 2.59
C LEU A 353 15.30 5.52 1.50
N THR A 354 14.00 5.22 1.53
CA THR A 354 13.34 4.36 0.53
C THR A 354 12.76 5.17 -0.63
N GLY A 355 12.71 6.50 -0.52
CA GLY A 355 12.05 7.37 -1.49
C GLY A 355 10.52 7.25 -1.44
N GLN A 356 9.97 6.75 -0.34
CA GLN A 356 8.54 6.51 -0.18
C GLN A 356 7.80 7.78 0.28
N VAL A 357 6.62 7.99 -0.27
CA VAL A 357 5.59 8.88 0.28
C VAL A 357 4.38 8.06 0.67
N ARG A 358 3.87 8.28 1.89
CA ARG A 358 2.65 7.64 2.34
C ARG A 358 1.45 8.35 1.74
N ILE A 359 0.60 7.60 1.04
CA ILE A 359 -0.66 8.10 0.46
C ILE A 359 -1.88 7.68 1.27
N GLY A 360 -1.72 6.67 2.15
CA GLY A 360 -2.81 6.23 3.01
C GLY A 360 -2.58 4.88 3.67
N SER A 361 -3.65 4.09 3.79
CA SER A 361 -3.64 2.75 4.36
C SER A 361 -4.63 1.81 3.68
N CYS A 362 -4.31 0.52 3.63
CA CYS A 362 -5.23 -0.51 3.14
C CYS A 362 -6.37 -0.70 4.14
N THR A 363 -7.61 -0.55 3.69
CA THR A 363 -8.79 -0.75 4.53
C THR A 363 -8.88 -2.20 5.04
N ASP A 364 -9.46 -2.41 6.22
CA ASP A 364 -9.74 -3.76 6.76
C ASP A 364 -10.97 -4.36 6.06
N ASP A 365 -10.83 -4.65 4.77
CA ASP A 365 -11.90 -5.08 3.88
C ASP A 365 -11.58 -6.46 3.23
N PRO A 366 -12.57 -7.35 3.02
CA PRO A 366 -12.39 -8.63 2.34
C PRO A 366 -11.63 -8.58 1.01
N HIS A 367 -11.78 -7.52 0.20
CA HIS A 367 -11.08 -7.36 -1.08
C HIS A 367 -9.57 -7.25 -0.92
N ASN A 368 -9.11 -6.77 0.24
CA ASN A 368 -7.69 -6.70 0.55
C ASN A 368 -7.20 -8.05 1.08
N PRO A 369 -6.06 -8.58 0.60
CA PRO A 369 -5.41 -9.73 1.21
C PRO A 369 -5.19 -9.50 2.70
N TYR A 370 -5.42 -10.52 3.52
CA TYR A 370 -5.36 -10.38 4.98
C TYR A 370 -4.03 -9.79 5.48
N ALA A 371 -2.90 -10.17 4.86
CA ALA A 371 -1.58 -9.62 5.18
C ALA A 371 -1.45 -8.11 4.91
N ARG A 372 -2.27 -7.56 4.00
CA ARG A 372 -2.24 -6.15 3.59
C ARG A 372 -3.22 -5.28 4.38
N ARG A 373 -4.28 -5.85 4.96
CA ARG A 373 -5.29 -5.08 5.70
C ARG A 373 -4.70 -4.31 6.89
N GLY A 374 -4.90 -2.99 6.91
CA GLY A 374 -4.34 -2.08 7.91
C GLY A 374 -2.89 -1.67 7.67
N SER A 375 -2.22 -2.19 6.64
CA SER A 375 -0.87 -1.75 6.28
C SER A 375 -0.90 -0.37 5.61
N GLY A 376 0.12 0.45 5.87
CA GLY A 376 0.28 1.73 5.17
C GLY A 376 0.58 1.52 3.68
N VAL A 377 0.07 2.42 2.85
CA VAL A 377 0.28 2.41 1.40
C VAL A 377 1.18 3.56 0.99
N ALA A 378 2.14 3.28 0.13
CA ALA A 378 3.17 4.21 -0.29
C ALA A 378 3.40 4.20 -1.81
N LEU A 379 3.82 5.35 -2.34
CA LEU A 379 4.37 5.48 -3.68
C LEU A 379 5.87 5.79 -3.60
N GLU A 380 6.64 5.28 -4.56
CA GLU A 380 8.09 5.48 -4.66
C GLU A 380 8.49 5.58 -6.15
N PRO A 381 9.68 6.12 -6.48
CA PRO A 381 10.17 6.21 -7.87
C PRO A 381 10.15 4.88 -8.62
N ALA A 382 10.41 3.76 -7.94
CA ALA A 382 10.36 2.43 -8.55
C ALA A 382 8.96 2.00 -9.01
N LEU A 383 7.90 2.61 -8.45
CA LEU A 383 6.51 2.45 -8.91
C LEU A 383 6.18 3.47 -9.99
N LEU A 384 6.49 4.75 -9.73
CA LEU A 384 6.23 5.85 -10.65
C LEU A 384 6.99 5.70 -11.97
N GLY A 385 8.12 4.99 -12.01
CA GLY A 385 8.85 4.64 -13.22
C GLY A 385 8.08 3.71 -14.17
N THR A 386 7.00 3.09 -13.71
CA THR A 386 6.04 2.41 -14.60
C THR A 386 4.86 3.29 -15.01
N SER A 387 4.85 4.55 -14.57
CA SER A 387 3.75 5.52 -14.70
C SER A 387 2.48 5.13 -13.93
N LEU A 388 1.76 6.15 -13.44
CA LEU A 388 0.52 6.03 -12.67
C LEU A 388 -0.62 6.73 -13.40
N LEU A 389 -1.70 6.00 -13.69
CA LEU A 389 -2.96 6.57 -14.16
C LEU A 389 -4.00 6.61 -13.03
N ALA A 390 -4.52 7.79 -12.72
CA ALA A 390 -5.50 8.02 -11.67
C ALA A 390 -6.82 8.55 -12.26
N VAL A 391 -7.89 7.75 -12.18
CA VAL A 391 -9.19 8.09 -12.77
C VAL A 391 -10.24 8.29 -11.68
N GLY A 392 -11.02 9.35 -11.81
CA GLY A 392 -12.23 9.55 -11.01
C GLY A 392 -12.83 10.93 -11.19
N PRO A 393 -14.06 11.17 -10.72
CA PRO A 393 -14.76 12.42 -10.97
C PRO A 393 -14.04 13.64 -10.34
N PRO A 394 -14.38 14.87 -10.79
CA PRO A 394 -13.96 16.09 -10.10
C PRO A 394 -14.36 16.04 -8.62
N GLY A 395 -13.50 16.56 -7.74
CA GLY A 395 -13.76 16.57 -6.29
C GLY A 395 -13.49 15.25 -5.57
N ALA A 396 -13.11 14.17 -6.26
CA ALA A 396 -12.75 12.89 -5.62
C ALA A 396 -11.46 12.93 -4.78
N GLY A 397 -10.75 14.07 -4.76
CA GLY A 397 -9.53 14.28 -3.98
C GLY A 397 -8.23 13.90 -4.70
N LYS A 398 -8.23 13.73 -6.03
CA LYS A 398 -7.03 13.40 -6.84
C LYS A 398 -5.89 14.39 -6.58
N SER A 399 -6.14 15.69 -6.76
CA SER A 399 -5.13 16.75 -6.60
C SER A 399 -4.57 16.80 -5.18
N ALA A 400 -5.45 16.84 -4.18
CA ALA A 400 -5.07 17.02 -2.78
C ALA A 400 -4.47 15.76 -2.11
N ARG A 401 -4.96 14.56 -2.45
CA ARG A 401 -4.62 13.30 -1.74
C ARG A 401 -3.65 12.39 -2.50
N LEU A 402 -3.39 12.67 -3.77
CA LEU A 402 -2.45 11.89 -4.58
C LEU A 402 -1.39 12.80 -5.22
N VAL A 403 -1.81 13.76 -6.03
CA VAL A 403 -0.89 14.57 -6.85
C VAL A 403 0.04 15.40 -5.97
N ARG A 404 -0.52 16.21 -5.06
CA ARG A 404 0.28 17.05 -4.15
C ARG A 404 1.25 16.23 -3.27
N PRO A 405 0.86 15.12 -2.61
CA PRO A 405 1.78 14.22 -1.93
C PRO A 405 2.94 13.72 -2.81
N VAL A 406 2.65 13.31 -4.04
CA VAL A 406 3.67 12.83 -4.99
C VAL A 406 4.61 13.96 -5.41
N VAL A 407 4.09 15.15 -5.74
CA VAL A 407 4.91 16.33 -6.08
C VAL A 407 5.79 16.73 -4.90
N GLU A 408 5.25 16.76 -3.68
CA GLU A 408 6.02 17.05 -2.46
C GLU A 408 7.15 16.04 -2.24
N SER A 409 6.88 14.75 -2.44
CA SER A 409 7.89 13.69 -2.32
C SER A 409 9.01 13.84 -3.35
N LEU A 410 8.64 14.07 -4.61
CA LEU A 410 9.62 14.25 -5.69
C LEU A 410 10.41 15.55 -5.51
N ALA A 411 9.81 16.60 -4.96
CA ALA A 411 10.51 17.83 -4.60
C ALA A 411 11.54 17.61 -3.48
N LEU A 412 11.22 16.81 -2.46
CA LEU A 412 12.20 16.42 -1.43
C LEU A 412 13.34 15.56 -2.02
N GLN A 413 13.00 14.65 -2.94
CA GLN A 413 14.01 13.83 -3.62
C GLN A 413 14.89 14.65 -4.56
N ALA A 414 14.35 15.69 -5.18
CA ALA A 414 15.09 16.68 -5.97
C ALA A 414 16.08 17.47 -5.09
N LEU A 415 15.67 17.92 -3.90
CA LEU A 415 16.60 18.51 -2.92
C LEU A 415 17.69 17.53 -2.46
N ALA A 416 17.41 16.23 -2.47
CA ALA A 416 18.39 15.18 -2.23
C ALA A 416 19.24 14.81 -3.47
N GLY A 417 19.04 15.50 -4.60
CA GLY A 417 19.73 15.25 -5.86
C GLY A 417 19.36 13.93 -6.54
N ARG A 418 18.24 13.31 -6.18
CA ARG A 418 17.82 11.97 -6.67
C ARG A 418 16.78 12.02 -7.79
N ALA A 419 16.07 13.14 -7.91
CA ALA A 419 14.97 13.27 -8.85
C ALA A 419 14.88 14.67 -9.46
N ALA A 420 14.13 14.80 -10.55
CA ALA A 420 13.59 16.07 -11.04
C ALA A 420 12.08 15.91 -11.27
N VAL A 421 11.32 16.97 -11.02
CA VAL A 421 9.85 16.94 -11.14
C VAL A 421 9.35 18.10 -11.99
N LEU A 422 8.48 17.76 -12.93
CA LEU A 422 7.70 18.72 -13.72
C LEU A 422 6.24 18.55 -13.35
N ALA A 423 5.71 19.47 -12.55
CA ALA A 423 4.33 19.45 -12.10
C ALA A 423 3.50 20.46 -12.92
N VAL A 424 2.40 20.00 -13.52
CA VAL A 424 1.54 20.80 -14.39
C VAL A 424 0.11 20.71 -13.88
N GLY A 425 -0.55 21.86 -13.71
CA GLY A 425 -1.94 21.90 -13.28
C GLY A 425 -2.54 23.30 -13.42
N GLY A 426 -3.78 23.44 -12.98
CA GLY A 426 -4.47 24.73 -13.01
C GLY A 426 -3.84 25.78 -12.09
N ALA A 427 -4.03 27.04 -12.43
CA ALA A 427 -3.60 28.17 -11.59
C ALA A 427 -4.23 28.11 -10.18
N GLY A 428 -3.40 28.26 -9.13
CA GLY A 428 -3.89 28.34 -7.75
C GLY A 428 -3.02 27.71 -6.66
N GLY A 429 -1.81 27.22 -6.97
CA GLY A 429 -0.90 26.66 -5.95
C GLY A 429 -1.40 25.36 -5.30
N GLU A 430 -2.38 24.67 -5.91
CA GLU A 430 -2.91 23.40 -5.42
C GLU A 430 -1.83 22.30 -5.35
N LEU A 431 -0.85 22.38 -6.26
CA LEU A 431 0.33 21.51 -6.32
C LEU A 431 1.40 21.84 -5.27
N GLY A 432 1.32 23.01 -4.63
CA GLY A 432 2.28 23.46 -3.63
C GLY A 432 2.59 24.96 -3.74
N PRO A 433 3.15 25.57 -2.67
CA PRO A 433 3.57 26.97 -2.65
C PRO A 433 4.77 27.20 -3.59
N ASP A 434 5.00 28.45 -4.00
CA ASP A 434 6.06 28.79 -4.98
C ASP A 434 7.48 28.47 -4.48
N ASP A 435 7.72 28.61 -3.17
CA ASP A 435 9.01 28.34 -2.52
C ASP A 435 9.40 26.85 -2.50
N ALA A 436 8.45 25.96 -2.84
CA ALA A 436 8.72 24.53 -3.01
C ALA A 436 9.37 24.22 -4.38
N PHE A 437 9.40 25.18 -5.31
CA PHE A 437 9.87 24.98 -6.69
C PHE A 437 11.05 25.91 -7.01
N ASP A 438 11.92 25.47 -7.91
CA ASP A 438 13.04 26.27 -8.42
C ASP A 438 12.60 27.14 -9.61
N VAL A 439 11.64 26.65 -10.39
CA VAL A 439 11.07 27.35 -11.54
C VAL A 439 9.54 27.26 -11.44
N VAL A 440 8.89 28.42 -11.50
CA VAL A 440 7.43 28.54 -11.57
C VAL A 440 7.08 29.33 -12.82
N VAL A 441 6.40 28.68 -13.76
CA VAL A 441 5.90 29.30 -15.01
C VAL A 441 4.39 29.46 -14.87
N ARG A 442 3.89 30.70 -14.93
CA ARG A 442 2.46 30.99 -14.81
C ARG A 442 1.93 31.57 -16.10
N ILE A 443 1.42 30.70 -16.97
CA ILE A 443 1.03 31.11 -18.32
C ILE A 443 -0.21 32.00 -18.26
N GLY A 444 -0.06 33.26 -18.69
CA GLY A 444 -1.12 34.27 -18.66
C GLY A 444 -1.19 35.10 -17.37
N ASP A 445 -0.29 34.88 -16.40
CA ASP A 445 -0.15 35.73 -15.21
C ASP A 445 1.10 36.61 -15.33
N PRO A 446 0.98 37.95 -15.43
CA PRO A 446 2.12 38.85 -15.61
C PRO A 446 3.13 38.82 -14.46
N ALA A 447 2.79 38.22 -13.31
CA ALA A 447 3.72 38.00 -12.21
C ALA A 447 4.69 36.83 -12.43
N SER A 448 4.56 36.06 -13.52
CA SER A 448 5.48 34.96 -13.84
C SER A 448 6.90 35.48 -14.05
N VAL A 449 7.87 34.80 -13.44
CA VAL A 449 9.30 35.14 -13.56
C VAL A 449 9.90 34.51 -14.83
N HIS A 450 9.35 33.38 -15.26
CA HIS A 450 9.84 32.59 -16.38
C HIS A 450 8.79 32.46 -17.47
N ASP A 451 9.28 32.42 -18.71
CA ASP A 451 8.48 32.14 -19.91
C ASP A 451 8.49 30.64 -20.22
N PHE A 452 7.65 30.20 -21.17
CA PHE A 452 7.59 28.80 -21.59
C PHE A 452 8.20 28.62 -22.98
N ASP A 453 9.16 27.70 -23.12
CA ASP A 453 9.71 27.35 -24.43
C ASP A 453 8.76 26.45 -25.23
N LEU A 454 8.15 27.00 -26.28
CA LEU A 454 7.29 26.22 -27.20
C LEU A 454 8.03 25.09 -27.91
N TYR A 455 9.36 25.21 -28.06
CA TYR A 455 10.18 24.27 -28.82
C TYR A 455 10.97 23.32 -27.92
N GLY A 456 10.80 23.39 -26.58
CA GLY A 456 11.40 22.44 -25.64
C GLY A 456 12.94 22.48 -25.57
N GLY A 457 13.57 23.55 -26.03
CA GLY A 457 15.02 23.77 -26.04
C GLY A 457 15.80 22.94 -27.05
N THR A 458 15.16 22.36 -28.06
CA THR A 458 15.91 21.82 -29.19
C THR A 458 16.40 22.94 -30.10
N THR A 459 17.49 22.68 -30.82
CA THR A 459 17.96 23.51 -31.92
C THR A 459 17.67 22.88 -33.29
N ASP A 460 17.16 21.65 -33.30
CA ASP A 460 16.84 20.89 -34.51
C ASP A 460 15.40 21.23 -34.97
N PRO A 461 15.23 21.81 -36.18
CA PRO A 461 13.91 22.13 -36.72
C PRO A 461 12.98 20.91 -36.85
N ASP A 462 13.51 19.73 -37.16
CA ASP A 462 12.70 18.53 -37.35
C ASP A 462 12.17 17.98 -36.01
N GLU A 463 13.01 17.97 -34.98
CA GLU A 463 12.60 17.62 -33.61
C GLU A 463 11.55 18.61 -33.08
N ALA A 464 11.80 19.91 -33.26
CA ALA A 464 10.88 20.99 -32.88
C ALA A 464 9.53 20.84 -33.59
N ALA A 465 9.55 20.58 -34.90
CA ALA A 465 8.36 20.40 -35.71
C ALA A 465 7.56 19.16 -35.31
N GLY A 466 8.23 18.03 -35.03
CA GLY A 466 7.58 16.79 -34.59
C GLY A 466 6.84 16.96 -33.26
N VAL A 467 7.51 17.56 -32.28
CA VAL A 467 6.94 17.80 -30.95
C VAL A 467 5.80 18.83 -31.00
N LEU A 468 5.99 19.91 -31.77
CA LEU A 468 4.97 20.94 -31.93
C LEU A 468 3.74 20.42 -32.70
N ALA A 469 3.94 19.62 -33.75
CA ALA A 469 2.83 18.95 -34.46
C ALA A 469 2.01 18.08 -33.51
N GLU A 470 2.68 17.29 -32.67
CA GLU A 470 2.03 16.44 -31.68
C GLU A 470 1.22 17.26 -30.65
N GLY A 471 1.82 18.37 -30.16
CA GLY A 471 1.14 19.31 -29.27
C GLY A 471 -0.08 20.00 -29.90
N LEU A 472 0.01 20.43 -31.17
CA LEU A 472 -1.05 21.20 -31.82
C LEU A 472 -2.19 20.34 -32.33
N VAL A 473 -1.89 19.23 -33.01
CA VAL A 473 -2.87 18.46 -33.79
C VAL A 473 -2.88 16.96 -33.50
N GLY A 474 -2.13 16.48 -32.49
CA GLY A 474 -2.10 15.05 -32.15
C GLY A 474 -3.44 14.45 -31.69
N ASP A 475 -4.43 15.29 -31.33
CA ASP A 475 -5.80 14.90 -31.03
C ASP A 475 -6.72 14.80 -32.25
N VAL A 476 -6.30 15.31 -33.40
CA VAL A 476 -7.13 15.37 -34.61
C VAL A 476 -7.03 14.04 -35.36
N THR A 477 -8.05 13.21 -35.25
CA THR A 477 -8.08 11.83 -35.77
C THR A 477 -7.86 11.69 -37.28
N HIS A 478 -8.27 12.68 -38.07
CA HIS A 478 -8.23 12.63 -39.54
C HIS A 478 -6.98 13.27 -40.14
N LEU A 479 -6.08 13.80 -39.30
CA LEU A 479 -4.90 14.54 -39.74
C LEU A 479 -3.63 13.78 -39.38
N ASP A 480 -2.75 13.59 -40.36
CA ASP A 480 -1.48 12.89 -40.14
C ASP A 480 -0.48 13.81 -39.44
N SER A 481 -0.16 13.52 -38.17
CA SER A 481 0.85 14.25 -37.39
C SER A 481 2.20 14.32 -38.09
N ARG A 482 2.58 13.32 -38.89
CA ARG A 482 3.85 13.35 -39.65
C ARG A 482 3.83 14.38 -40.76
N ARG A 483 2.68 14.52 -41.43
CA ARG A 483 2.48 15.55 -42.46
C ARG A 483 2.46 16.95 -41.83
N ALA A 484 1.83 17.11 -40.66
CA ALA A 484 1.88 18.34 -39.89
C ALA A 484 3.31 18.71 -39.47
N ALA A 485 4.07 17.74 -38.97
CA ALA A 485 5.50 17.93 -38.65
C ALA A 485 6.30 18.35 -39.89
N THR A 486 6.08 17.73 -41.04
CA THR A 486 6.76 18.11 -42.29
C THR A 486 6.47 19.57 -42.67
N VAL A 487 5.20 20.01 -42.57
CA VAL A 487 4.82 21.39 -42.86
C VAL A 487 5.47 22.38 -41.89
N LEU A 488 5.52 22.03 -40.60
CA LEU A 488 6.20 22.86 -39.60
C LEU A 488 7.72 22.91 -39.86
N ALA A 489 8.37 21.78 -40.17
CA ALA A 489 9.81 21.74 -40.45
C ALA A 489 10.19 22.64 -41.64
N GLN A 490 9.39 22.61 -42.71
CA GLN A 490 9.55 23.47 -43.90
C GLN A 490 9.37 24.98 -43.63
N LEU A 491 8.91 25.36 -42.43
CA LEU A 491 8.80 26.77 -42.00
C LEU A 491 9.84 27.10 -40.91
N LEU A 492 10.00 26.22 -39.92
CA LEU A 492 10.90 26.40 -38.79
C LEU A 492 12.38 26.42 -39.21
N GLY A 493 12.79 25.52 -40.11
CA GLY A 493 14.16 25.46 -40.61
C GLY A 493 14.57 26.73 -41.35
N PRO A 494 13.81 27.15 -42.39
CA PRO A 494 14.02 28.41 -43.09
C PRO A 494 14.04 29.64 -42.17
N TYR A 495 13.08 29.77 -41.25
CA TYR A 495 13.06 30.90 -40.31
C TYR A 495 14.30 30.93 -39.41
N ARG A 496 14.66 29.79 -38.82
CA ARG A 496 15.83 29.69 -37.94
C ARG A 496 17.15 29.98 -38.67
N ALA A 497 17.28 29.58 -39.94
CA ALA A 497 18.47 29.87 -40.73
C ALA A 497 18.73 31.38 -40.88
N VAL A 498 17.67 32.18 -41.00
CA VAL A 498 17.76 33.65 -41.12
C VAL A 498 17.89 34.33 -39.76
N HIS A 499 17.09 33.92 -38.78
CA HIS A 499 16.95 34.65 -37.52
C HIS A 499 17.79 34.11 -36.36
N GLY A 500 18.40 32.92 -36.50
CA GLY A 500 19.18 32.26 -35.44
C GLY A 500 18.33 31.63 -34.32
N HIS A 501 17.02 31.89 -34.30
CA HIS A 501 16.04 31.33 -33.36
C HIS A 501 14.76 30.90 -34.09
N PHE A 502 13.91 30.11 -33.44
CA PHE A 502 12.60 29.74 -34.00
C PHE A 502 11.58 30.90 -33.91
N PRO A 503 10.53 30.91 -34.74
CA PRO A 503 9.54 31.98 -34.72
C PRO A 503 8.77 32.02 -33.40
N GLY A 504 8.43 33.22 -32.91
CA GLY A 504 7.43 33.37 -31.85
C GLY A 504 6.02 33.02 -32.37
N VAL A 505 5.03 32.98 -31.48
CA VAL A 505 3.64 32.61 -31.83
C VAL A 505 3.05 33.42 -32.99
N PRO A 506 3.13 34.78 -33.00
CA PRO A 506 2.52 35.55 -34.10
C PRO A 506 3.21 35.29 -35.45
N ALA A 507 4.54 35.26 -35.47
CA ALA A 507 5.31 34.98 -36.68
C ALA A 507 5.04 33.57 -37.22
N LEU A 508 4.94 32.57 -36.33
CA LEU A 508 4.60 31.20 -36.74
C LEU A 508 3.19 31.14 -37.34
N ARG A 509 2.23 31.86 -36.76
CA ARG A 509 0.88 31.95 -37.28
C ARG A 509 0.86 32.54 -38.69
N GLU A 510 1.51 33.68 -38.90
CA GLU A 510 1.60 34.35 -40.22
C GLU A 510 2.21 33.42 -41.29
N LEU A 511 3.25 32.67 -40.91
CA LEU A 511 3.88 31.68 -41.80
C LEU A 511 2.94 30.50 -42.13
N LEU A 512 2.14 30.03 -41.16
CA LEU A 512 1.19 28.93 -41.36
C LEU A 512 -0.02 29.36 -42.19
N ASP A 513 -0.57 30.55 -41.92
CA ASP A 513 -1.58 31.23 -42.75
C ASP A 513 -1.03 31.51 -44.16
N GLY A 514 0.29 31.54 -44.29
CA GLY A 514 1.05 31.78 -45.51
C GLY A 514 0.82 33.20 -46.02
N ASP A 515 0.92 34.16 -45.11
CA ASP A 515 0.91 35.59 -45.45
C ASP A 515 1.99 35.88 -46.50
N THR A 516 1.61 36.64 -47.52
CA THR A 516 2.49 36.86 -48.68
C THR A 516 3.69 37.72 -48.30
N ALA A 517 3.49 38.74 -47.47
CA ALA A 517 4.59 39.60 -47.04
C ALA A 517 5.58 38.84 -46.15
N ALA A 518 5.10 38.04 -45.19
CA ALA A 518 5.97 37.24 -44.32
C ALA A 518 6.79 36.20 -45.12
N ILE A 519 6.17 35.50 -46.06
CA ILE A 519 6.85 34.48 -46.88
C ILE A 519 7.84 35.12 -47.86
N ASP A 520 7.48 36.23 -48.48
CA ASP A 520 8.35 36.94 -49.42
C ASP A 520 9.58 37.53 -48.71
N ALA A 521 9.39 38.14 -47.53
CA ALA A 521 10.48 38.64 -46.70
C ALA A 521 11.45 37.52 -46.30
N LEU A 522 10.92 36.35 -45.88
CA LEU A 522 11.75 35.20 -45.54
C LEU A 522 12.51 34.66 -46.77
N ARG A 523 11.87 34.64 -47.95
CA ARG A 523 12.51 34.21 -49.20
C ARG A 523 13.66 35.15 -49.59
N GLU A 524 13.45 36.46 -49.54
CA GLU A 524 14.49 37.44 -49.84
C GLU A 524 15.68 37.32 -48.89
N ALA A 525 15.43 37.18 -47.58
CA ALA A 525 16.46 37.03 -46.58
C ALA A 525 17.28 35.73 -46.75
N LEU A 526 16.63 34.62 -47.06
CA LEU A 526 17.31 33.35 -47.36
C LEU A 526 18.16 33.43 -48.64
N GLY A 527 17.68 34.16 -49.66
CA GLY A 527 18.42 34.44 -50.88
C GLY A 527 19.68 35.26 -50.62
N ALA A 528 19.56 36.33 -49.83
CA ALA A 528 20.68 37.16 -49.41
C ALA A 528 21.70 36.40 -48.54
N GLY A 529 21.22 35.49 -47.67
CA GLY A 529 22.05 34.65 -46.81
C GLY A 529 22.66 33.42 -47.50
N GLY A 530 22.33 33.15 -48.78
CA GLY A 530 22.85 32.01 -49.52
C GLY A 530 22.29 30.64 -49.09
N HIS A 531 21.16 30.58 -48.39
CA HIS A 531 20.57 29.36 -47.84
C HIS A 531 19.72 28.59 -48.88
N GLN A 532 20.35 28.12 -49.96
CA GLN A 532 19.68 27.49 -51.12
C GLN A 532 18.90 26.19 -50.81
N SER A 533 19.28 25.43 -49.78
CA SER A 533 18.49 24.27 -49.31
C SER A 533 17.17 24.72 -48.67
N MET A 534 17.23 25.69 -47.77
CA MET A 534 16.08 26.22 -47.04
C MET A 534 15.10 26.96 -47.98
N LEU A 535 15.60 27.65 -49.01
CA LEU A 535 14.75 28.22 -50.06
C LEU A 535 13.90 27.16 -50.76
N ARG A 536 14.50 26.01 -51.11
CA ARG A 536 13.79 24.91 -51.77
C ARG A 536 12.70 24.32 -50.87
N GLU A 537 12.93 24.24 -49.57
CA GLU A 537 11.94 23.79 -48.58
C GLU A 537 10.77 24.78 -48.47
N LEU A 538 11.06 26.08 -48.36
CA LEU A 538 10.04 27.13 -48.29
C LEU A 538 9.18 27.16 -49.56
N GLU A 539 9.80 27.06 -50.75
CA GLU A 539 9.09 26.97 -52.02
C GLU A 539 8.24 25.70 -52.13
N ALA A 540 8.75 24.57 -51.62
CA ALA A 540 7.97 23.33 -51.57
C ALA A 540 6.70 23.52 -50.72
N ARG A 541 6.81 24.18 -49.56
CA ARG A 541 5.65 24.53 -48.74
C ARG A 541 4.68 25.46 -49.48
N THR A 542 5.17 26.49 -50.15
CA THR A 542 4.32 27.42 -50.92
C THR A 542 3.53 26.69 -52.01
N ARG A 543 4.14 25.72 -52.71
CA ARG A 543 3.44 24.91 -53.74
C ARG A 543 2.40 23.96 -53.16
N GLN A 544 2.59 23.46 -51.94
CA GLN A 544 1.67 22.53 -51.27
C GLN A 544 0.48 23.25 -50.62
N LYS A 545 0.60 24.56 -50.39
CA LYS A 545 -0.44 25.38 -49.74
C LYS A 545 -1.76 25.31 -50.49
N GLY A 546 -2.86 25.06 -49.76
CA GLY A 546 -4.21 25.04 -50.32
C GLY A 546 -4.58 23.75 -51.07
N GLY A 547 -3.70 22.74 -51.07
CA GLY A 547 -4.03 21.40 -51.57
C GLY A 547 -4.99 20.63 -50.66
N ALA A 548 -5.58 19.55 -51.19
CA ALA A 548 -6.43 18.67 -50.39
C ALA A 548 -5.64 18.04 -49.22
N GLY A 549 -6.14 18.23 -48.00
CA GLY A 549 -5.51 17.74 -46.78
C GLY A 549 -4.26 18.51 -46.33
N ASP A 550 -4.08 19.76 -46.76
CA ASP A 550 -3.05 20.64 -46.19
C ASP A 550 -3.31 20.87 -44.68
N PRO A 551 -2.38 20.49 -43.79
CA PRO A 551 -2.55 20.71 -42.35
C PRO A 551 -2.34 22.17 -41.92
N GLY A 552 -1.83 23.05 -42.81
CA GLY A 552 -1.49 24.44 -42.52
C GLY A 552 -2.61 25.24 -41.84
N PRO A 553 -3.83 25.31 -42.38
CA PRO A 553 -4.94 26.04 -41.76
C PRO A 553 -5.29 25.54 -40.35
N VAL A 554 -5.32 24.22 -40.15
CA VAL A 554 -5.60 23.63 -38.83
C VAL A 554 -4.49 23.97 -37.83
N LEU A 555 -3.23 23.93 -38.27
CA LEU A 555 -2.09 24.33 -37.44
C LEU A 555 -2.15 25.82 -37.07
N ALA A 556 -2.51 26.69 -38.03
CA ALA A 556 -2.68 28.12 -37.79
C ALA A 556 -3.80 28.39 -36.77
N ASP A 557 -4.95 27.73 -36.92
CA ASP A 557 -6.08 27.84 -35.99
C ASP A 557 -5.69 27.40 -34.57
N ARG A 558 -4.92 26.31 -34.43
CA ARG A 558 -4.43 25.82 -33.13
C ARG A 558 -3.42 26.79 -32.50
N ILE A 559 -2.50 27.35 -33.29
CA ILE A 559 -1.54 28.35 -32.82
C ILE A 559 -2.23 29.67 -32.45
N ALA A 560 -3.31 30.04 -33.14
CA ALA A 560 -4.09 31.23 -32.84
C ALA A 560 -4.71 31.21 -31.43
N LEU A 561 -4.85 30.03 -30.80
CA LEU A 561 -5.25 29.92 -29.39
C LEU A 561 -4.21 30.52 -28.44
N LEU A 562 -2.93 30.47 -28.82
CA LEU A 562 -1.80 31.03 -28.07
C LEU A 562 -1.49 32.48 -28.47
N ASP A 563 -1.99 32.93 -29.63
CA ASP A 563 -1.81 34.28 -30.16
C ASP A 563 -2.80 35.28 -29.52
N ARG A 564 -2.69 35.42 -28.19
CA ARG A 564 -3.52 36.31 -27.38
C ARG A 564 -2.62 37.33 -26.69
N PRO A 565 -3.09 38.57 -26.47
CA PRO A 565 -2.31 39.59 -25.75
C PRO A 565 -1.86 39.13 -24.34
N ALA A 566 -2.67 38.30 -23.67
CA ALA A 566 -2.34 37.72 -22.38
C ALA A 566 -1.15 36.75 -22.43
N PHE A 567 -0.86 36.16 -23.60
CA PHE A 567 0.20 35.16 -23.80
C PHE A 567 1.41 35.70 -24.56
N ALA A 568 1.27 36.85 -25.22
CA ALA A 568 2.31 37.45 -26.05
C ALA A 568 3.73 37.48 -25.43
N PRO A 569 3.92 37.85 -24.14
CA PRO A 569 5.27 37.85 -23.57
C PRO A 569 5.81 36.44 -23.26
N PHE A 570 4.95 35.44 -23.06
CA PHE A 570 5.32 34.12 -22.52
C PHE A 570 5.90 33.15 -23.54
N PHE A 571 5.73 33.45 -24.83
CA PHE A 571 6.21 32.61 -25.93
C PHE A 571 7.15 33.39 -26.86
N ALA A 572 7.77 34.46 -26.34
CA ALA A 572 8.77 35.21 -27.06
C ALA A 572 10.00 34.33 -27.34
N THR A 573 10.65 34.58 -28.49
CA THR A 573 11.88 33.91 -28.90
C THR A 573 12.98 34.94 -29.19
N GLY A 574 14.24 34.52 -29.13
CA GLY A 574 15.41 35.39 -29.34
C GLY A 574 16.03 35.94 -28.05
N ASP A 575 16.94 36.91 -28.19
CA ASP A 575 17.87 37.34 -27.12
C ASP A 575 17.22 37.96 -25.89
N GLN A 576 15.98 38.44 -26.01
CA GLN A 576 15.23 39.08 -24.92
C GLN A 576 14.32 38.10 -24.17
N ALA A 577 14.12 36.89 -24.70
CA ALA A 577 13.25 35.89 -24.10
C ALA A 577 13.92 35.24 -22.88
N ARG A 578 13.11 34.83 -21.88
CA ARG A 578 13.59 34.10 -20.71
C ARG A 578 12.94 32.73 -20.59
N PRO A 579 12.98 31.90 -21.65
CA PRO A 579 12.21 30.67 -21.69
C PRO A 579 12.84 29.63 -20.76
N PHE A 580 12.00 29.04 -19.90
CA PHE A 580 12.35 27.80 -19.26
C PHE A 580 12.27 26.67 -20.28
N SER A 581 13.38 25.97 -20.48
CA SER A 581 13.45 24.77 -21.32
C SER A 581 13.39 23.49 -20.49
N LEU A 582 12.51 22.57 -20.89
CA LEU A 582 12.38 21.24 -20.31
C LEU A 582 13.65 20.39 -20.42
N ARG A 583 14.54 20.69 -21.38
CA ARG A 583 15.83 20.00 -21.53
C ARG A 583 16.74 20.20 -20.31
N SER A 584 16.52 21.26 -19.52
CA SER A 584 17.23 21.47 -18.24
C SER A 584 17.00 20.31 -17.25
N LEU A 585 15.89 19.59 -17.35
CA LEU A 585 15.57 18.42 -16.52
C LEU A 585 16.45 17.20 -16.81
N GLU A 586 17.19 17.18 -17.94
CA GLU A 586 18.06 16.07 -18.30
C GLU A 586 19.26 15.94 -17.34
N HIS A 587 19.72 17.07 -16.79
CA HIS A 587 20.99 17.14 -16.06
C HIS A 587 20.88 17.75 -14.66
N LEU A 588 19.80 18.48 -14.38
CA LEU A 588 19.61 19.18 -13.11
C LEU A 588 18.42 18.59 -12.34
N PRO A 589 18.55 18.40 -11.01
CA PRO A 589 17.46 17.91 -10.16
C PRO A 589 16.42 19.02 -9.89
N LEU A 590 15.87 19.64 -10.94
CA LEU A 590 14.98 20.79 -10.80
C LEU A 590 13.59 20.40 -10.33
N ARG A 591 12.99 21.30 -9.56
CA ARG A 591 11.57 21.28 -9.17
C ARG A 591 10.85 22.36 -9.97
N VAL A 592 10.02 21.95 -10.92
CA VAL A 592 9.35 22.85 -11.85
C VAL A 592 7.84 22.76 -11.69
N ARG A 593 7.16 23.91 -11.62
CA ARG A 593 5.71 24.02 -11.66
C ARG A 593 5.27 24.85 -12.88
N ILE A 594 4.32 24.34 -13.65
CA ILE A 594 3.66 25.07 -14.74
C ILE A 594 2.19 25.22 -14.36
N ASP A 595 1.78 26.47 -14.14
CA ASP A 595 0.39 26.84 -13.87
C ASP A 595 -0.28 27.20 -15.20
N LEU A 596 -1.31 26.45 -15.57
CA LEU A 596 -2.06 26.62 -16.80
C LEU A 596 -3.33 27.47 -16.60
N PRO A 597 -3.74 28.25 -17.61
CA PRO A 597 -4.87 29.18 -17.52
C PRO A 597 -6.23 28.48 -17.73
N GLU A 598 -6.48 27.33 -17.08
CA GLU A 598 -7.66 26.46 -17.32
C GLU A 598 -9.00 27.20 -17.22
N ARG A 599 -9.13 28.14 -16.27
CA ARG A 599 -10.38 28.89 -16.03
C ARG A 599 -10.69 29.91 -17.12
N ALA A 600 -9.65 30.56 -17.66
CA ALA A 600 -9.80 31.63 -18.64
C ALA A 600 -9.69 31.12 -20.08
N HIS A 601 -8.85 30.10 -20.31
CA HIS A 601 -8.45 29.62 -21.63
C HIS A 601 -8.33 28.09 -21.64
N ALA A 602 -9.45 27.39 -21.43
CA ALA A 602 -9.48 25.93 -21.33
C ALA A 602 -8.91 25.21 -22.55
N GLU A 603 -9.17 25.68 -23.77
CA GLU A 603 -8.66 25.04 -24.99
C GLU A 603 -7.13 25.21 -25.15
N ALA A 604 -6.61 26.42 -24.89
CA ALA A 604 -5.17 26.68 -24.86
C ALA A 604 -4.48 25.84 -23.77
N SER A 605 -5.12 25.68 -22.61
CA SER A 605 -4.62 24.83 -21.53
C SER A 605 -4.46 23.38 -21.97
N ARG A 606 -5.46 22.78 -22.64
CA ARG A 606 -5.37 21.39 -23.14
C ARG A 606 -4.26 21.22 -24.17
N LEU A 607 -4.14 22.19 -25.08
CA LEU A 607 -3.08 22.22 -26.09
C LEU A 607 -1.69 22.28 -25.42
N LEU A 608 -1.51 23.15 -24.43
CA LEU A 608 -0.26 23.29 -23.68
C LEU A 608 0.05 22.03 -22.87
N THR A 609 -0.93 21.42 -22.20
CA THR A 609 -0.72 20.16 -21.47
C THR A 609 -0.25 19.06 -22.42
N ARG A 610 -0.87 18.94 -23.60
CA ARG A 610 -0.46 17.96 -24.62
C ARG A 610 0.94 18.26 -25.16
N LEU A 611 1.26 19.53 -25.40
CA LEU A 611 2.60 19.96 -25.82
C LEU A 611 3.65 19.62 -24.75
N VAL A 612 3.38 19.87 -23.47
CA VAL A 612 4.27 19.53 -22.36
C VAL A 612 4.48 18.02 -22.28
N LEU A 613 3.43 17.22 -22.44
CA LEU A 613 3.54 15.75 -22.48
C LEU A 613 4.38 15.27 -23.67
N ALA A 614 4.18 15.84 -24.86
CA ALA A 614 4.96 15.55 -26.05
C ALA A 614 6.44 15.94 -25.86
N GLN A 615 6.73 17.16 -25.40
CA GLN A 615 8.09 17.63 -25.10
C GLN A 615 8.76 16.75 -24.05
N PHE A 616 8.08 16.41 -22.96
CA PHE A 616 8.62 15.56 -21.91
C PHE A 616 9.02 14.17 -22.44
N THR A 617 8.15 13.53 -23.23
CA THR A 617 8.45 12.21 -23.80
C THR A 617 9.57 12.25 -24.83
N ALA A 618 9.69 13.33 -25.61
CA ALA A 618 10.80 13.52 -26.55
C ALA A 618 12.14 13.73 -25.83
N VAL A 619 12.19 14.66 -24.88
CA VAL A 619 13.38 14.97 -24.07
C VAL A 619 13.85 13.72 -23.32
N THR A 620 12.94 13.03 -22.62
CA THR A 620 13.31 11.82 -21.88
C THR A 620 13.79 10.67 -22.76
N ALA A 621 13.29 10.54 -23.99
CA ALA A 621 13.76 9.53 -24.93
C ALA A 621 15.19 9.81 -25.43
N ALA A 622 15.60 11.07 -25.51
CA ALA A 622 16.94 11.47 -25.93
C ALA A 622 18.00 11.39 -24.79
N ARG A 623 17.58 11.19 -23.54
CA ARG A 623 18.47 11.21 -22.37
C ARG A 623 19.52 10.10 -22.38
N THR A 624 20.77 10.52 -22.24
CA THR A 624 21.93 9.64 -22.03
C THR A 624 22.22 9.40 -20.55
N ASP A 625 22.07 10.43 -19.71
CA ASP A 625 22.23 10.32 -18.25
C ASP A 625 20.90 9.95 -17.57
N ARG A 626 20.93 8.85 -16.81
CA ARG A 626 19.79 8.25 -16.09
C ARG A 626 20.00 8.22 -14.58
N SER A 627 20.99 8.96 -14.07
CA SER A 627 21.28 9.06 -12.63
C SER A 627 20.11 9.66 -11.84
N LEU A 628 19.38 10.60 -12.44
CA LEU A 628 18.19 11.22 -11.89
C LEU A 628 16.91 10.52 -12.35
N PHE A 629 16.01 10.24 -11.41
CA PHE A 629 14.63 9.88 -11.73
C PHE A 629 13.86 11.14 -12.16
N VAL A 630 13.28 11.15 -13.36
CA VAL A 630 12.55 12.33 -13.85
C VAL A 630 11.07 12.01 -14.00
N CYS A 631 10.20 12.82 -13.38
CA CYS A 631 8.77 12.56 -13.37
C CYS A 631 7.95 13.75 -13.84
N LEU A 632 7.06 13.49 -14.80
CA LEU A 632 5.99 14.41 -15.20
C LEU A 632 4.76 14.12 -14.36
N VAL A 633 4.15 15.16 -13.80
CA VAL A 633 2.91 15.06 -13.04
C VAL A 633 1.89 16.00 -13.69
N LEU A 634 0.84 15.44 -14.28
CA LEU A 634 -0.28 16.17 -14.86
C LEU A 634 -1.50 16.03 -13.94
N ASP A 635 -1.94 17.14 -13.35
CA ASP A 635 -3.12 17.17 -12.45
C ASP A 635 -4.47 17.16 -13.20
N ASP A 636 -4.45 17.44 -14.50
CA ASP A 636 -5.55 17.16 -15.43
C ASP A 636 -4.99 16.80 -16.81
N ALA A 637 -5.14 15.54 -17.22
CA ALA A 637 -4.74 15.06 -18.54
C ALA A 637 -5.92 14.89 -19.52
N THR A 638 -7.12 15.40 -19.18
CA THR A 638 -8.34 15.25 -20.00
C THR A 638 -8.16 15.83 -21.41
N HIS A 639 -8.41 15.00 -22.44
CA HIS A 639 -8.24 15.29 -23.88
C HIS A 639 -6.81 15.63 -24.32
N THR A 640 -5.79 15.18 -23.58
CA THR A 640 -4.38 15.42 -23.92
C THR A 640 -3.66 14.19 -24.47
N VAL A 641 -4.22 13.00 -24.25
CA VAL A 641 -3.60 11.72 -24.60
C VAL A 641 -3.83 11.37 -26.06
N THR A 642 -2.76 11.04 -26.77
CA THR A 642 -2.73 10.67 -28.18
C THR A 642 -2.04 9.30 -28.38
N ALA A 643 -2.01 8.82 -29.62
CA ALA A 643 -1.32 7.58 -29.95
C ALA A 643 0.21 7.66 -29.71
N GLU A 644 0.84 8.80 -30.02
CA GLU A 644 2.28 8.98 -29.81
C GLU A 644 2.62 9.17 -28.34
N THR A 645 1.80 9.90 -27.55
CA THR A 645 2.06 10.05 -26.12
C THR A 645 1.96 8.70 -25.39
N VAL A 646 1.02 7.83 -25.76
CA VAL A 646 0.93 6.45 -25.22
C VAL A 646 2.20 5.65 -25.52
N ARG A 647 2.75 5.77 -26.74
CA ARG A 647 4.03 5.13 -27.08
C ARG A 647 5.20 5.74 -26.29
N GLY A 648 5.20 7.05 -26.08
CA GLY A 648 6.17 7.75 -25.24
C GLY A 648 6.16 7.24 -23.80
N ILE A 649 4.97 7.15 -23.18
CA ILE A 649 4.78 6.66 -21.80
C ILE A 649 5.36 5.25 -21.63
N ARG A 650 5.15 4.35 -22.60
CA ARG A 650 5.71 2.98 -22.57
C ARG A 650 7.25 2.94 -22.51
N ARG A 651 7.93 3.96 -23.04
CA ARG A 651 9.40 4.03 -23.07
C ARG A 651 9.99 4.59 -21.78
N LEU A 652 9.22 5.34 -20.99
CA LEU A 652 9.69 6.00 -19.76
C LEU A 652 10.36 5.02 -18.77
N ARG A 653 9.80 3.81 -18.63
CA ARG A 653 10.34 2.74 -17.76
C ARG A 653 11.82 2.44 -18.02
N SER A 654 12.24 2.51 -19.28
CA SER A 654 13.62 2.18 -19.69
C SER A 654 14.64 3.29 -19.47
N VAL A 655 14.19 4.53 -19.24
CA VAL A 655 15.04 5.73 -19.17
C VAL A 655 15.03 6.37 -17.77
N ASN A 656 14.65 5.59 -16.74
CA ASN A 656 14.50 6.07 -15.36
C ASN A 656 13.61 7.31 -15.27
N ALA A 657 12.46 7.26 -15.96
CA ALA A 657 11.46 8.31 -15.96
C ALA A 657 10.06 7.73 -15.75
N GLY A 658 9.10 8.59 -15.40
CA GLY A 658 7.72 8.19 -15.17
C GLY A 658 6.74 9.34 -15.35
N ALA A 659 5.46 9.01 -15.52
CA ALA A 659 4.39 10.01 -15.57
C ALA A 659 3.27 9.68 -14.58
N LEU A 660 2.76 10.68 -13.88
CA LEU A 660 1.49 10.61 -13.16
C LEU A 660 0.45 11.39 -13.95
N LEU A 661 -0.59 10.70 -14.39
CA LEU A 661 -1.68 11.27 -15.18
C LEU A 661 -2.99 11.12 -14.41
N THR A 662 -3.71 12.21 -14.20
CA THR A 662 -5.07 12.15 -13.69
C THR A 662 -6.08 12.35 -14.83
N LEU A 663 -7.20 11.65 -14.76
CA LEU A 663 -8.34 11.82 -15.66
C LEU A 663 -9.63 11.93 -14.85
N ARG A 664 -10.63 12.58 -15.44
CA ARG A 664 -11.99 12.63 -14.87
C ARG A 664 -12.73 11.32 -15.16
N THR A 665 -12.56 10.83 -16.38
CA THR A 665 -13.05 9.55 -16.89
C THR A 665 -12.09 9.02 -17.94
N VAL A 666 -12.06 7.72 -18.19
CA VAL A 666 -11.29 7.15 -19.30
C VAL A 666 -11.87 7.59 -20.66
N ASP A 667 -13.16 7.97 -20.71
CA ASP A 667 -13.80 8.50 -21.92
C ASP A 667 -13.24 9.85 -22.40
N ASP A 668 -12.45 10.53 -21.57
CA ASP A 668 -11.71 11.73 -21.97
C ASP A 668 -10.58 11.44 -22.98
N VAL A 669 -10.24 10.15 -23.15
CA VAL A 669 -9.24 9.65 -24.10
C VAL A 669 -9.97 9.05 -25.31
N PRO A 670 -9.45 9.18 -26.54
CA PRO A 670 -10.04 8.52 -27.70
C PRO A 670 -10.25 7.01 -27.49
N GLU A 671 -11.42 6.49 -27.88
CA GLU A 671 -11.84 5.10 -27.60
C GLU A 671 -10.83 4.05 -28.04
N GLY A 672 -10.23 4.23 -29.23
CA GLY A 672 -9.22 3.31 -29.76
C GLY A 672 -7.92 3.24 -28.94
N LEU A 673 -7.71 4.15 -27.97
CA LEU A 673 -6.52 4.21 -27.14
C LEU A 673 -6.72 3.72 -25.71
N HIS A 674 -7.96 3.40 -25.28
CA HIS A 674 -8.24 3.02 -23.89
C HIS A 674 -7.41 1.82 -23.42
N THR A 675 -7.43 0.71 -24.18
CA THR A 675 -6.65 -0.49 -23.86
C THR A 675 -5.15 -0.22 -23.95
N ALA A 676 -4.72 0.58 -24.93
CA ALA A 676 -3.31 0.91 -25.12
C ALA A 676 -2.76 1.76 -23.97
N LEU A 677 -3.54 2.72 -23.46
CA LEU A 677 -3.18 3.56 -22.32
C LEU A 677 -3.10 2.73 -21.03
N LEU A 678 -4.12 1.92 -20.74
CA LEU A 678 -4.12 1.08 -19.54
C LEU A 678 -3.01 0.03 -19.55
N GLY A 679 -2.61 -0.47 -20.73
CA GLY A 679 -1.44 -1.34 -20.89
C GLY A 679 -0.09 -0.60 -20.95
N ALA A 680 -0.08 0.73 -21.07
CA ALA A 680 1.13 1.52 -21.10
C ALA A 680 1.66 1.90 -19.70
N VAL A 681 0.77 1.91 -18.71
CA VAL A 681 1.07 2.22 -17.32
C VAL A 681 1.14 0.94 -16.49
N GLY A 682 2.04 0.89 -15.50
CA GLY A 682 2.14 -0.23 -14.56
C GLY A 682 1.36 0.00 -13.26
N CYS A 683 0.99 1.24 -12.97
CA CYS A 683 0.18 1.61 -11.82
C CYS A 683 -1.15 2.24 -12.27
N CYS A 684 -2.25 1.79 -11.68
CA CYS A 684 -3.61 2.24 -11.98
C CYS A 684 -4.37 2.49 -10.69
N MET A 685 -5.13 3.57 -10.65
CA MET A 685 -5.90 3.98 -9.47
C MET A 685 -7.30 4.44 -9.87
N ALA A 686 -8.32 3.78 -9.36
CA ALA A 686 -9.72 4.17 -9.54
C ALA A 686 -10.26 4.79 -8.26
N PHE A 687 -10.62 6.06 -8.30
CA PHE A 687 -11.16 6.79 -7.14
C PHE A 687 -12.66 6.49 -6.94
N SER A 688 -13.16 6.78 -5.74
CA SER A 688 -14.59 6.71 -5.44
C SER A 688 -15.43 7.53 -6.45
N GLY A 689 -16.52 6.94 -6.95
CA GLY A 689 -17.46 7.61 -7.84
C GLY A 689 -17.11 7.53 -9.34
N VAL A 690 -16.22 6.63 -9.75
CA VAL A 690 -16.04 6.28 -11.17
C VAL A 690 -17.34 5.75 -11.78
N THR A 691 -17.51 5.92 -13.09
CA THR A 691 -18.68 5.37 -13.78
C THR A 691 -18.60 3.85 -13.89
N THR A 692 -19.72 3.18 -14.14
CA THR A 692 -19.72 1.73 -14.44
C THR A 692 -18.95 1.39 -15.71
N TRP A 693 -18.90 2.30 -16.69
CA TRP A 693 -18.12 2.15 -17.92
C TRP A 693 -16.62 2.18 -17.65
N ASP A 694 -16.15 3.14 -16.84
CA ASP A 694 -14.77 3.19 -16.36
C ASP A 694 -14.43 1.94 -15.54
N GLY A 695 -15.34 1.56 -14.62
CA GLY A 695 -15.19 0.36 -13.79
C GLY A 695 -15.04 -0.92 -14.61
N LYS A 696 -15.75 -1.06 -15.73
CA LYS A 696 -15.61 -2.21 -16.63
C LYS A 696 -14.20 -2.31 -17.20
N ARG A 697 -13.61 -1.20 -17.64
CA ARG A 697 -12.24 -1.18 -18.19
C ARG A 697 -11.20 -1.54 -17.14
N PHE A 698 -11.34 -1.06 -15.91
CA PHE A 698 -10.46 -1.45 -14.80
C PHE A 698 -10.60 -2.92 -14.43
N ALA A 699 -11.84 -3.45 -14.38
CA ALA A 699 -12.10 -4.86 -14.11
C ALA A 699 -11.44 -5.79 -15.15
N GLU A 700 -11.49 -5.40 -16.43
CA GLU A 700 -10.83 -6.14 -17.52
C GLU A 700 -9.30 -6.16 -17.35
N VAL A 701 -8.68 -5.04 -16.94
CA VAL A 701 -7.22 -4.92 -16.76
C VAL A 701 -6.73 -5.66 -15.51
N TRP A 702 -7.47 -5.58 -14.40
CA TRP A 702 -7.07 -6.23 -13.15
C TRP A 702 -7.35 -7.73 -13.13
N GLY A 703 -8.11 -8.21 -14.12
CA GLY A 703 -8.37 -9.63 -14.34
C GLY A 703 -9.24 -10.27 -13.28
N LYS A 704 -9.28 -11.60 -13.32
CA LYS A 704 -10.11 -12.43 -12.46
C LYS A 704 -9.28 -13.21 -11.46
N GLU A 705 -9.88 -13.54 -10.33
CA GLU A 705 -9.32 -14.37 -9.28
C GLU A 705 -10.19 -15.61 -9.05
N TRP A 706 -9.54 -16.72 -8.74
CA TRP A 706 -10.22 -17.94 -8.34
C TRP A 706 -10.66 -17.82 -6.88
N VAL A 707 -11.94 -17.52 -6.66
CA VAL A 707 -12.53 -17.47 -5.33
C VAL A 707 -13.16 -18.82 -5.02
N GLU A 708 -12.83 -19.40 -3.86
CA GLU A 708 -13.49 -20.60 -3.35
C GLU A 708 -14.87 -20.24 -2.80
N THR A 709 -15.88 -20.31 -3.65
CA THR A 709 -17.27 -20.10 -3.25
C THR A 709 -17.78 -21.35 -2.55
N ARG A 710 -18.08 -21.22 -1.26
CA ARG A 710 -18.68 -22.27 -0.46
C ARG A 710 -20.19 -22.26 -0.66
N GLU A 711 -20.71 -23.08 -1.56
CA GLU A 711 -22.15 -23.30 -1.67
C GLU A 711 -22.59 -24.29 -0.60
N VAL A 712 -23.42 -23.83 0.33
CA VAL A 712 -24.03 -24.67 1.37
C VAL A 712 -25.41 -25.08 0.89
N ALA A 713 -25.49 -26.19 0.17
CA ALA A 713 -26.77 -26.75 -0.24
C ALA A 713 -27.38 -27.54 0.93
N GLN A 714 -28.45 -27.00 1.50
CA GLN A 714 -29.18 -27.63 2.60
C GLN A 714 -30.18 -28.67 2.08
N HIS A 715 -29.79 -29.94 2.07
CA HIS A 715 -30.72 -31.02 1.74
C HIS A 715 -31.32 -31.62 3.03
N ALA A 716 -32.65 -31.52 3.17
CA ALA A 716 -33.39 -32.16 4.25
C ALA A 716 -33.48 -33.68 3.98
N VAL A 717 -32.77 -34.49 4.77
CA VAL A 717 -32.82 -35.95 4.66
C VAL A 717 -34.01 -36.45 5.49
N PHE A 718 -35.05 -36.93 4.81
CA PHE A 718 -36.08 -37.77 5.44
C PHE A 718 -35.50 -39.19 5.57
N ALA A 719 -35.40 -39.72 6.78
CA ALA A 719 -34.93 -41.07 7.05
C ALA A 719 -36.07 -41.94 7.59
N ASP A 720 -36.39 -43.02 6.87
CA ASP A 720 -37.54 -43.93 7.09
C ASP A 720 -37.34 -45.00 8.19
N GLN A 721 -36.50 -44.75 9.20
CA GLN A 721 -36.26 -45.72 10.28
C GLN A 721 -36.57 -45.18 11.69
N PRO A 722 -37.22 -45.96 12.58
CA PRO A 722 -37.71 -45.47 13.87
C PRO A 722 -36.59 -45.09 14.85
N PHE A 723 -35.42 -45.74 14.76
CA PHE A 723 -34.27 -45.46 15.64
C PHE A 723 -33.54 -44.15 15.27
N THR A 724 -33.47 -43.82 13.97
CA THR A 724 -32.90 -42.55 13.51
C THR A 724 -33.81 -41.37 13.84
N ARG A 725 -35.14 -41.57 13.88
CA ARG A 725 -36.11 -40.53 14.27
C ARG A 725 -35.95 -40.07 15.72
N ALA A 726 -35.66 -40.98 16.65
CA ALA A 726 -35.39 -40.65 18.05
C ALA A 726 -34.06 -39.89 18.22
N LEU A 727 -33.02 -40.31 17.49
CA LEU A 727 -31.72 -39.64 17.49
C LEU A 727 -31.77 -38.23 16.86
N HIS A 728 -32.56 -38.08 15.78
CA HIS A 728 -32.83 -36.80 15.13
C HIS A 728 -33.72 -35.89 15.98
N GLY A 729 -34.67 -36.43 16.74
CA GLY A 729 -35.50 -35.70 17.69
C GLY A 729 -34.70 -35.12 18.85
N LEU A 730 -33.82 -35.93 19.46
CA LEU A 730 -32.95 -35.49 20.56
C LEU A 730 -31.96 -34.40 20.09
N ARG A 731 -31.43 -34.51 18.87
CA ARG A 731 -30.49 -33.53 18.29
C ARG A 731 -31.18 -32.23 17.86
N LYS A 732 -32.40 -32.30 17.31
CA LYS A 732 -33.23 -31.13 16.93
C LYS A 732 -33.61 -30.29 18.14
N LEU A 733 -33.87 -30.92 19.29
CA LEU A 733 -34.11 -30.26 20.58
C LEU A 733 -32.87 -29.52 21.12
N VAL A 734 -31.66 -29.94 20.74
CA VAL A 734 -30.39 -29.37 21.23
C VAL A 734 -29.85 -28.25 20.33
N THR A 735 -30.05 -28.32 19.01
CA THR A 735 -29.44 -27.34 18.07
C THR A 735 -30.39 -26.30 17.49
N GLY A 736 -31.71 -26.41 17.70
CA GLY A 736 -32.71 -25.44 17.21
C GLY A 736 -32.84 -25.33 15.69
N LYS A 737 -32.05 -26.10 14.91
CA LYS A 737 -32.12 -26.19 13.45
C LYS A 737 -32.33 -27.65 13.05
N ALA A 738 -33.26 -27.88 12.12
CA ALA A 738 -33.54 -29.18 11.54
C ALA A 738 -32.32 -29.71 10.76
N VAL A 739 -32.17 -31.03 10.68
CA VAL A 739 -31.03 -31.67 10.03
C VAL A 739 -31.08 -31.44 8.52
N THR A 740 -30.30 -30.46 8.07
CA THR A 740 -29.82 -30.38 6.69
C THR A 740 -28.44 -30.99 6.68
N ARG A 741 -28.19 -32.00 5.83
CA ARG A 741 -26.81 -32.33 5.47
C ARG A 741 -26.32 -31.12 4.68
N ASP A 742 -25.49 -30.29 5.30
CA ASP A 742 -24.78 -29.24 4.59
C ASP A 742 -23.82 -29.93 3.63
N ALA A 743 -24.25 -30.15 2.40
CA ALA A 743 -23.34 -30.49 1.31
C ALA A 743 -22.57 -29.20 1.02
N VAL A 744 -21.40 -29.09 1.65
CA VAL A 744 -20.46 -28.00 1.41
C VAL A 744 -19.75 -28.33 0.12
N THR A 745 -20.27 -27.81 -0.99
CA THR A 745 -19.58 -27.88 -2.26
C THR A 745 -18.68 -26.66 -2.33
N VAL A 746 -17.38 -26.85 -2.13
CA VAL A 746 -16.39 -25.81 -2.40
C VAL A 746 -16.23 -25.76 -3.91
N ARG A 747 -16.83 -24.76 -4.55
CA ARG A 747 -16.68 -24.53 -5.98
C ARG A 747 -15.71 -23.38 -6.17
N ARG A 748 -14.58 -23.65 -6.83
CA ARG A 748 -13.70 -22.60 -7.33
C ARG A 748 -14.40 -21.92 -8.49
N VAL A 749 -14.78 -20.66 -8.31
CA VAL A 749 -15.38 -19.83 -9.35
C VAL A 749 -14.41 -18.71 -9.66
N GLU A 750 -14.12 -18.52 -10.94
CA GLU A 750 -13.35 -17.39 -11.42
C GLU A 750 -14.24 -16.14 -11.34
N ARG A 751 -13.93 -15.22 -10.43
CA ARG A 751 -14.66 -13.96 -10.22
C ARG A 751 -13.71 -12.79 -10.48
N GLU A 752 -14.20 -11.72 -11.09
CA GLU A 752 -13.46 -10.46 -11.16
C GLU A 752 -13.04 -10.02 -9.76
N ARG A 753 -11.78 -9.57 -9.61
CA ARG A 753 -11.28 -9.07 -8.32
C ARG A 753 -12.09 -7.88 -7.83
N TRP A 754 -12.51 -7.05 -8.79
CA TRP A 754 -13.41 -5.93 -8.63
C TRP A 754 -14.33 -5.90 -9.84
N SER A 755 -15.63 -5.99 -9.62
CA SER A 755 -16.61 -5.80 -10.68
C SER A 755 -16.83 -4.32 -10.99
N ALA A 756 -17.31 -4.02 -12.19
CA ALA A 756 -17.65 -2.67 -12.61
C ALA A 756 -18.62 -1.96 -11.64
N SER A 757 -19.60 -2.69 -11.11
CA SER A 757 -20.59 -2.18 -10.16
C SER A 757 -20.00 -1.94 -8.77
N GLU A 758 -19.07 -2.79 -8.32
CA GLU A 758 -18.34 -2.59 -7.06
C GLU A 758 -17.51 -1.30 -7.12
N LEU A 759 -16.78 -1.07 -8.22
CA LEU A 759 -15.99 0.14 -8.40
C LEU A 759 -16.84 1.42 -8.46
N ALA A 760 -17.99 1.36 -9.13
CA ALA A 760 -18.86 2.51 -9.27
C ALA A 760 -19.61 2.88 -7.97
N TYR A 761 -20.06 1.89 -7.20
CA TYR A 761 -21.03 2.13 -6.12
C TYR A 761 -20.55 1.73 -4.72
N GLN A 762 -19.53 0.87 -4.58
CA GLN A 762 -19.11 0.34 -3.28
C GLN A 762 -17.82 0.98 -2.75
N VAL A 763 -17.04 1.68 -3.58
CA VAL A 763 -15.85 2.41 -3.14
C VAL A 763 -16.25 3.64 -2.33
N PRO A 764 -15.95 3.72 -1.02
CA PRO A 764 -16.40 4.83 -0.19
C PRO A 764 -15.69 6.16 -0.54
N PRO A 765 -16.30 7.32 -0.26
CA PRO A 765 -15.64 8.61 -0.44
C PRO A 765 -14.28 8.69 0.26
N GLY A 766 -13.31 9.32 -0.40
CA GLY A 766 -11.94 9.42 0.12
C GLY A 766 -11.15 8.11 0.06
N HIS A 767 -11.67 7.09 -0.61
CA HIS A 767 -10.98 5.85 -0.92
C HIS A 767 -10.71 5.74 -2.42
N ALA A 768 -9.78 4.87 -2.76
CA ALA A 768 -9.51 4.47 -4.13
C ALA A 768 -9.04 3.01 -4.17
N VAL A 769 -9.24 2.36 -5.31
CA VAL A 769 -8.66 1.05 -5.60
C VAL A 769 -7.36 1.25 -6.36
N LEU A 770 -6.25 0.75 -5.79
CA LEU A 770 -4.90 0.95 -6.29
C LEU A 770 -4.28 -0.39 -6.70
N SER A 771 -3.83 -0.48 -7.94
CA SER A 771 -2.98 -1.56 -8.45
C SER A 771 -1.61 -0.97 -8.80
N VAL A 772 -0.53 -1.63 -8.37
CA VAL A 772 0.84 -1.15 -8.57
C VAL A 772 1.76 -2.25 -9.08
N THR A 773 2.65 -1.84 -9.98
CA THR A 773 3.72 -2.69 -10.52
C THR A 773 5.05 -1.93 -10.42
N THR A 774 6.12 -2.59 -10.00
CA THR A 774 7.46 -1.99 -9.97
C THR A 774 8.13 -2.09 -11.35
N VAL A 775 9.16 -1.28 -11.56
CA VAL A 775 10.03 -1.40 -12.75
C VAL A 775 10.72 -2.76 -12.88
N GLU A 776 10.80 -3.54 -11.80
CA GLU A 776 11.34 -4.92 -11.79
C GLU A 776 10.28 -5.97 -12.16
N GLY A 777 9.01 -5.59 -12.22
CA GLY A 777 7.89 -6.49 -12.56
C GLY A 777 7.21 -7.14 -11.37
N GLU A 778 7.58 -6.78 -10.13
CA GLU A 778 6.80 -7.15 -8.96
C GLU A 778 5.47 -6.40 -8.96
N HIS A 779 4.37 -7.06 -8.63
CA HIS A 779 3.05 -6.45 -8.64
C HIS A 779 2.31 -6.68 -7.32
N ALA A 780 1.45 -5.74 -6.96
CA ALA A 780 0.45 -5.91 -5.91
C ALA A 780 -0.96 -6.05 -6.54
N PRO A 781 -1.85 -6.84 -5.93
CA PRO A 781 -3.25 -6.91 -6.38
C PRO A 781 -3.94 -5.53 -6.26
N PRO A 782 -5.10 -5.32 -6.89
CA PRO A 782 -5.89 -4.11 -6.69
C PRO A 782 -6.39 -4.02 -5.24
N LEU A 783 -5.85 -3.08 -4.47
CA LEU A 783 -6.13 -2.87 -3.05
C LEU A 783 -7.10 -1.71 -2.84
N LEU A 784 -8.09 -1.87 -1.96
CA LEU A 784 -8.87 -0.76 -1.44
C LEU A 784 -8.04 0.03 -0.43
N VAL A 785 -7.79 1.30 -0.74
CA VAL A 785 -6.95 2.21 0.03
C VAL A 785 -7.78 3.39 0.53
N THR A 786 -7.71 3.65 1.83
CA THR A 786 -8.17 4.89 2.44
C THR A 786 -7.10 5.95 2.24
N LEU A 787 -7.44 7.11 1.67
CA LEU A 787 -6.48 8.17 1.35
C LEU A 787 -6.37 9.16 2.51
N ASP A 788 -5.62 8.76 3.55
CA ASP A 788 -5.37 9.48 4.81
C ASP A 788 -3.86 9.73 5.07
N GLY A 789 -3.07 9.74 3.99
CA GLY A 789 -1.60 9.74 3.98
C GLY A 789 -0.89 10.83 4.78
#